data_AF-A0A176QF17-F1
#
_entry.id   AF-A0A176QF17-F1
#
_cell.length_a   1.000
_cell.length_b   1.000
_cell.length_c   1.000
_cell.angle_alpha   90.00
_cell.angle_beta   90.00
_cell.angle_gamma   90.00
#
_symmetry.space_group_name_H-M   'P 1'
#
loop_
_entity.id
_entity.type
_entity.pdbx_description
1 polymer ?
#
loop_
_entity_poly.entity_id
_entity_poly.type
_entity_poly.pdbx_seq_one_letter_code
_entity_poly.pdbx_strand_id
1 'polypeptide(L)'
;MSSSVTSAPGGVERDGSTHHGGAAGLVLAALGVVFGDIGTSPLYALRTVFALDGGIVGASQEDVFGVVSMIFWSVTLVVSIKYIGFILRADNDGEGGIMSLAHLTRRSVRPGGRRFALAMILGVFGGSLFFGDSLITPAISVLSAVEGLRVAAPALSDYIVPIAAVIVVVVFSVQRFGTHSVGRFFGPVMVVWFLTLGGLGLWHVVQDPEVLLALSPHHAALFVLDRPFVAFVAMGAVVLAITGAEALYADMGHFGRPPIARAWFLLVFPCLTLNYLGQAQLVMQDSHETANPFFHLAPGWAQLPLVVLATLATIIASQAVISGAFSVARQAERLGFFPRLTVRQTSESSGGQIYVPSVNWLLFAGVMILMVTFRDSERLATAYGVAVTLDLLLTTSLFSVYAVAALRWSTPKVVLFAGVFGTVELLFFSANIAKVLHGGWLPLLVACTLATVMTTWGRGRELVTTRREKLEMPLSTFLDEVATSTKILRVPGTAVFLHPNAETTPLALRENLQHNHVLHDEVVIVTTQSLNVPFVPDSERVVVDDLGNPYDHVSHVLLRYGFSQEPDIPAGLAIARDEGLDIDLEGTTYFLSRITVHQSQRPGMHPWRKRLFIALAHNAADPTDYFNLPLGRTITMGAQVKL
;
A
#
# COMPACT_ATOMS: atom_id res chain seq x y z
N MET A 1 37.22 -39.13 -25.89
CA MET A 1 36.02 -39.69 -26.55
C MET A 1 34.87 -39.51 -25.57
N SER A 2 34.16 -38.38 -25.63
CA SER A 2 33.03 -38.05 -26.53
C SER A 2 31.68 -38.49 -25.94
N SER A 3 30.79 -37.50 -25.76
CA SER A 3 29.32 -37.54 -25.66
C SER A 3 28.71 -38.26 -24.43
N SER A 4 27.69 -37.75 -23.75
CA SER A 4 26.63 -36.82 -24.16
C SER A 4 26.03 -36.09 -22.97
N VAL A 5 25.68 -34.83 -23.22
CA VAL A 5 24.99 -33.87 -22.36
C VAL A 5 23.50 -34.22 -22.34
N THR A 6 22.92 -34.43 -21.18
CA THR A 6 21.45 -34.53 -21.00
C THR A 6 20.88 -33.15 -20.70
N SER A 7 19.93 -32.78 -21.54
CA SER A 7 19.24 -31.50 -21.70
C SER A 7 18.38 -31.11 -20.50
N ALA A 8 18.48 -29.84 -20.10
CA ALA A 8 17.51 -29.17 -19.24
C ALA A 8 16.10 -29.16 -19.89
N PRO A 9 15.00 -29.32 -19.12
CA PRO A 9 13.67 -29.12 -19.67
C PRO A 9 13.40 -27.63 -19.86
N GLY A 10 12.66 -27.35 -20.93
CA GLY A 10 12.51 -26.05 -21.56
C GLY A 10 11.94 -24.95 -20.66
N GLY A 11 12.38 -23.73 -20.95
CA GLY A 11 11.78 -22.53 -20.42
C GLY A 11 10.33 -22.44 -20.87
N VAL A 12 9.43 -22.48 -19.89
CA VAL A 12 8.03 -22.09 -20.08
C VAL A 12 8.04 -20.57 -20.29
N GLU A 13 7.76 -20.15 -21.52
CA GLU A 13 7.29 -18.80 -21.80
C GLU A 13 6.08 -18.55 -20.90
N ARG A 14 6.27 -17.69 -19.90
CA ARG A 14 5.19 -17.24 -19.02
C ARG A 14 4.28 -16.33 -19.83
N ASP A 15 3.26 -16.93 -20.42
CA ASP A 15 2.13 -16.19 -20.99
C ASP A 15 1.33 -15.61 -19.81
N GLY A 16 1.70 -14.39 -19.42
CA GLY A 16 0.97 -13.62 -18.41
C GLY A 16 -0.39 -13.27 -18.97
N SER A 17 -1.42 -14.00 -18.52
CA SER A 17 -2.84 -13.73 -18.78
C SER A 17 -3.26 -12.38 -18.18
N THR A 18 -2.81 -11.32 -18.82
CA THR A 18 -3.33 -9.97 -18.69
C THR A 18 -4.50 -9.84 -19.67
N HIS A 19 -5.66 -9.44 -19.18
CA HIS A 19 -6.82 -9.20 -20.01
C HIS A 19 -6.46 -8.33 -21.22
N HIS A 20 -6.78 -8.80 -22.41
CA HIS A 20 -6.79 -8.06 -23.66
C HIS A 20 -7.91 -6.99 -23.67
N GLY A 21 -7.95 -6.12 -22.67
CA GLY A 21 -8.53 -4.80 -22.85
C GLY A 21 -7.59 -4.03 -23.76
N GLY A 22 -8.07 -3.59 -24.93
CA GLY A 22 -7.25 -2.77 -25.82
C GLY A 22 -6.58 -1.63 -25.04
N ALA A 23 -5.34 -1.28 -25.40
CA ALA A 23 -4.49 -0.37 -24.60
C ALA A 23 -5.19 0.91 -24.11
N ALA A 24 -6.20 1.40 -24.86
CA ALA A 24 -7.06 2.53 -24.47
C ALA A 24 -7.94 2.25 -23.24
N GLY A 25 -8.50 1.04 -23.10
CA GLY A 25 -9.31 0.65 -21.94
C GLY A 25 -8.51 0.61 -20.64
N LEU A 26 -7.26 0.14 -20.70
CA LEU A 26 -6.34 0.17 -19.55
C LEU A 26 -5.93 1.59 -19.16
N VAL A 27 -5.72 2.48 -20.14
CA VAL A 27 -5.46 3.91 -19.89
C VAL A 27 -6.67 4.59 -19.24
N LEU A 28 -7.88 4.30 -19.72
CA LEU A 28 -9.11 4.83 -19.14
C LEU A 28 -9.34 4.32 -17.71
N ALA A 29 -9.05 3.04 -17.44
CA ALA A 29 -9.13 2.48 -16.11
C ALA A 29 -8.08 3.08 -15.17
N ALA A 30 -6.84 3.28 -15.64
CA ALA A 30 -5.79 3.96 -14.88
C ALA A 30 -6.18 5.41 -14.55
N LEU A 31 -6.80 6.15 -15.48
CA LEU A 31 -7.33 7.49 -15.23
C LEU A 31 -8.37 7.52 -14.11
N GLY A 32 -9.24 6.51 -14.07
CA GLY A 32 -10.32 6.40 -13.08
C GLY A 32 -9.88 5.98 -11.69
N VAL A 33 -8.62 5.57 -11.48
CA VAL A 33 -8.15 5.10 -10.17
C VAL A 33 -6.89 5.84 -9.77
N VAL A 34 -5.86 5.85 -10.60
CA VAL A 34 -4.51 6.26 -10.21
C VAL A 34 -4.35 7.78 -10.05
N PHE A 35 -5.12 8.58 -10.80
CA PHE A 35 -4.91 10.02 -10.91
C PHE A 35 -5.91 10.87 -10.13
N GLY A 36 -6.80 10.25 -9.34
CA GLY A 36 -7.79 10.98 -8.56
C GLY A 36 -7.15 11.96 -7.58
N ASP A 37 -6.20 11.49 -6.76
CA ASP A 37 -5.57 12.29 -5.70
C ASP A 37 -4.87 13.55 -6.26
N ILE A 38 -3.81 13.35 -7.05
CA ILE A 38 -3.10 14.46 -7.71
C ILE A 38 -4.01 15.31 -8.60
N GLY A 39 -5.02 14.69 -9.22
CA GLY A 39 -5.99 15.36 -10.09
C GLY A 39 -6.94 16.30 -9.36
N THR A 40 -7.10 16.13 -8.04
CA THR A 40 -7.95 16.99 -7.20
C THR A 40 -7.18 18.10 -6.49
N SER A 41 -5.84 18.06 -6.51
CA SER A 41 -4.99 19.09 -5.93
C SER A 41 -5.25 20.54 -6.39
N PRO A 42 -5.73 20.83 -7.62
CA PRO A 42 -6.06 22.21 -7.99
C PRO A 42 -7.19 22.84 -7.18
N LEU A 43 -8.00 22.04 -6.47
CA LEU A 43 -9.06 22.53 -5.58
C LEU A 43 -8.50 23.33 -4.40
N TYR A 44 -7.32 22.97 -3.90
CA TYR A 44 -6.78 23.51 -2.65
C TYR A 44 -5.34 24.05 -2.75
N ALA A 45 -4.51 23.59 -3.69
CA ALA A 45 -3.09 23.90 -3.68
C ALA A 45 -2.80 25.41 -3.82
N LEU A 46 -3.34 26.07 -4.85
CA LEU A 46 -3.07 27.49 -5.10
C LEU A 46 -3.75 28.40 -4.06
N ARG A 47 -5.01 28.07 -3.70
CA ARG A 47 -5.74 28.74 -2.61
C ARG A 47 -4.91 28.74 -1.32
N THR A 48 -4.34 27.60 -0.96
CA THR A 48 -3.53 27.48 0.26
C THR A 48 -2.29 28.38 0.18
N VAL A 49 -1.60 28.47 -0.97
CA VAL A 49 -0.43 29.34 -1.10
C VAL A 49 -0.75 30.80 -0.80
N PHE A 50 -1.86 31.33 -1.34
CA PHE A 50 -2.24 32.73 -1.12
C PHE A 50 -2.92 32.99 0.22
N ALA A 51 -3.50 31.97 0.87
CA ALA A 51 -4.07 32.09 2.20
C ALA A 51 -3.02 32.05 3.33
N LEU A 52 -1.80 31.56 3.06
CA LEU A 52 -0.76 31.37 4.08
C LEU A 52 -0.37 32.66 4.81
N ASP A 53 -0.20 32.54 6.13
CA ASP A 53 0.33 33.56 7.05
C ASP A 53 -0.26 34.97 6.87
N GLY A 54 -1.56 35.04 6.54
CA GLY A 54 -2.27 36.31 6.35
C GLY A 54 -2.02 36.96 4.99
N GLY A 55 -1.66 36.19 3.96
CA GLY A 55 -1.39 36.70 2.61
C GLY A 55 0.05 37.18 2.44
N ILE A 56 1.02 36.48 3.03
CA ILE A 56 2.44 36.83 2.89
C ILE A 56 2.93 36.75 1.43
N VAL A 57 2.28 35.89 0.64
CA VAL A 57 2.40 35.85 -0.81
C VAL A 57 1.36 36.80 -1.38
N GLY A 58 1.81 37.87 -2.05
CA GLY A 58 0.92 38.84 -2.68
C GLY A 58 0.33 38.30 -3.98
N ALA A 59 -0.71 38.97 -4.48
CA ALA A 59 -1.30 38.67 -5.79
C ALA A 59 -0.61 39.41 -6.96
N SER A 60 0.60 39.96 -6.75
CA SER A 60 1.39 40.58 -7.82
C SER A 60 1.83 39.56 -8.86
N GLN A 61 1.98 40.02 -10.10
CA GLN A 61 2.44 39.19 -11.22
C GLN A 61 3.73 38.41 -10.91
N GLU A 62 4.70 39.04 -10.25
CA GLU A 62 5.97 38.40 -9.86
C GLU A 62 5.76 37.23 -8.88
N ASP A 63 4.90 37.40 -7.87
CA ASP A 63 4.57 36.37 -6.88
C ASP A 63 3.85 35.21 -7.56
N VAL A 64 2.83 35.54 -8.35
CA VAL A 64 1.98 34.55 -9.02
C VAL A 64 2.80 33.73 -10.00
N PHE A 65 3.64 34.37 -10.82
CA PHE A 65 4.53 33.67 -11.75
C PHE A 65 5.57 32.82 -11.00
N GLY A 66 6.12 33.35 -9.90
CA GLY A 66 7.04 32.61 -9.03
C GLY A 66 6.41 31.33 -8.47
N VAL A 67 5.22 31.44 -7.87
CA VAL A 67 4.48 30.32 -7.28
C VAL A 67 4.09 29.28 -8.33
N VAL A 68 3.53 29.70 -9.46
CA VAL A 68 3.08 28.78 -10.51
C VAL A 68 4.26 28.09 -11.18
N SER A 69 5.39 28.80 -11.35
CA SER A 69 6.66 28.22 -11.79
C SER A 69 7.15 27.14 -10.82
N MET A 70 7.11 27.42 -9.51
CA MET A 70 7.47 26.42 -8.48
C MET A 70 6.55 25.20 -8.54
N ILE A 71 5.22 25.38 -8.65
CA ILE A 71 4.26 24.27 -8.80
C ILE A 71 4.59 23.43 -10.04
N PHE A 72 4.71 24.07 -11.20
CA PHE A 72 4.97 23.38 -12.47
C PHE A 72 6.27 22.56 -12.43
N TRP A 73 7.36 23.15 -11.95
CA TRP A 73 8.65 22.46 -11.86
C TRP A 73 8.67 21.39 -10.78
N SER A 74 7.91 21.56 -9.70
CA SER A 74 7.76 20.52 -8.66
C SER A 74 7.03 19.30 -9.19
N VAL A 75 5.89 19.50 -9.88
CA VAL A 75 5.15 18.42 -10.55
C VAL A 75 6.02 17.76 -11.62
N THR A 76 6.77 18.55 -12.40
CA THR A 76 7.67 18.02 -13.44
C THR A 76 8.81 17.19 -12.85
N LEU A 77 9.53 17.70 -11.85
CA LEU A 77 10.67 17.02 -11.26
C LEU A 77 10.25 15.81 -10.42
N VAL A 78 9.29 15.99 -9.52
CA VAL A 78 8.87 14.93 -8.59
C VAL A 78 7.99 13.91 -9.32
N VAL A 79 6.91 14.33 -9.98
CA VAL A 79 5.94 13.37 -10.51
C VAL A 79 6.39 12.81 -11.86
N SER A 80 6.67 13.70 -12.84
CA SER A 80 7.00 13.27 -14.20
C SER A 80 8.37 12.59 -14.28
N ILE A 81 9.40 13.19 -13.68
CA ILE A 81 10.78 12.68 -13.80
C ILE A 81 11.07 11.63 -12.72
N LYS A 82 10.95 11.94 -11.42
CA LYS A 82 11.29 10.99 -10.35
C LYS A 82 10.34 9.79 -10.34
N TYR A 83 9.03 10.01 -10.14
CA TYR A 83 8.10 8.89 -9.98
C TYR A 83 7.90 8.10 -11.27
N ILE A 84 7.45 8.75 -12.34
CA ILE A 84 7.14 8.06 -13.60
C ILE A 84 8.41 7.61 -14.33
N GLY A 85 9.46 8.43 -14.28
CA GLY A 85 10.74 8.14 -14.94
C GLY A 85 11.57 7.07 -14.23
N PHE A 86 11.64 7.07 -12.89
CA PHE A 86 12.51 6.17 -12.11
C PHE A 86 11.75 5.23 -11.18
N ILE A 87 10.91 5.73 -10.27
CA ILE A 87 10.32 4.92 -9.19
C ILE A 87 9.37 3.83 -9.71
N LEU A 88 8.51 4.14 -10.70
CA LEU A 88 7.62 3.17 -11.34
C LEU A 88 8.35 2.04 -12.08
N ARG A 89 9.69 2.08 -12.19
CA ARG A 89 10.48 0.98 -12.74
C ARG A 89 10.88 -0.06 -11.69
N ALA A 90 10.71 0.26 -10.42
CA ALA A 90 11.00 -0.64 -9.31
C ALA A 90 9.71 -1.33 -8.88
N ASP A 91 9.26 -2.32 -9.66
CA ASP A 91 8.10 -3.15 -9.33
C ASP A 91 8.52 -4.50 -8.72
N ASN A 92 7.67 -5.03 -7.84
CA ASN A 92 7.80 -6.36 -7.26
C ASN A 92 6.66 -7.25 -7.75
N ASP A 93 6.91 -8.01 -8.81
CA ASP A 93 5.89 -8.84 -9.45
C ASP A 93 4.66 -8.00 -9.87
N GLY A 94 4.91 -6.80 -10.41
CA GLY A 94 3.88 -5.81 -10.78
C GLY A 94 3.40 -4.90 -9.65
N GLU A 95 3.62 -5.24 -8.38
CA GLU A 95 3.24 -4.38 -7.24
C GLU A 95 4.23 -3.23 -7.02
N GLY A 96 3.71 -2.06 -6.69
CA GLY A 96 4.50 -0.88 -6.31
C GLY A 96 4.26 -0.42 -4.88
N GLY A 97 4.77 0.76 -4.55
CA GLY A 97 4.70 1.35 -3.22
C GLY A 97 5.96 1.15 -2.38
N ILE A 98 6.08 1.93 -1.31
CA ILE A 98 7.27 1.94 -0.45
C ILE A 98 7.54 0.59 0.24
N MET A 99 6.49 -0.16 0.58
CA MET A 99 6.62 -1.52 1.14
C MET A 99 7.10 -2.53 0.10
N SER A 100 6.61 -2.46 -1.14
CA SER A 100 7.15 -3.24 -2.27
C SER A 100 8.62 -2.92 -2.53
N LEU A 101 9.00 -1.64 -2.53
CA LEU A 101 10.38 -1.21 -2.69
C LEU A 101 11.28 -1.73 -1.55
N ALA A 102 10.77 -1.72 -0.31
CA ALA A 102 11.48 -2.26 0.84
C ALA A 102 11.70 -3.77 0.70
N HIS A 103 10.70 -4.51 0.22
CA HIS A 103 10.79 -5.94 -0.06
C HIS A 103 11.80 -6.27 -1.16
N LEU A 104 11.78 -5.53 -2.28
CA LEU A 104 12.78 -5.66 -3.35
C LEU A 104 14.19 -5.41 -2.83
N THR A 105 14.36 -4.31 -2.10
CA THR A 105 15.65 -3.94 -1.52
C THR A 105 16.14 -5.03 -0.56
N ARG A 106 15.25 -5.56 0.29
CA ARG A 106 15.53 -6.66 1.23
C ARG A 106 16.07 -7.90 0.52
N ARG A 107 15.51 -8.29 -0.63
CA ARG A 107 15.97 -9.45 -1.42
C ARG A 107 17.35 -9.24 -2.04
N SER A 108 17.72 -8.00 -2.34
CA SER A 108 19.00 -7.65 -2.98
C SER A 108 20.13 -7.31 -2.00
N VAL A 109 19.89 -7.33 -0.69
CA VAL A 109 20.89 -7.02 0.34
C VAL A 109 21.14 -8.22 1.25
N ARG A 110 22.34 -8.30 1.83
CA ARG A 110 22.70 -9.36 2.79
C ARG A 110 21.78 -9.30 4.02
N PRO A 111 21.11 -10.41 4.40
CA PRO A 111 20.33 -10.50 5.62
C PRO A 111 21.15 -10.08 6.84
N GLY A 112 20.56 -9.28 7.75
CA GLY A 112 21.23 -8.80 8.97
C GLY A 112 22.24 -7.66 8.78
N GLY A 113 22.53 -7.23 7.55
CA GLY A 113 23.44 -6.09 7.30
C GLY A 113 22.80 -4.71 7.55
N ARG A 114 23.63 -3.66 7.59
CA ARG A 114 23.16 -2.26 7.77
C ARG A 114 22.13 -1.83 6.72
N ARG A 115 22.33 -2.20 5.45
CA ARG A 115 21.40 -1.89 4.35
C ARG A 115 20.07 -2.63 4.48
N PHE A 116 20.09 -3.85 5.00
CA PHE A 116 18.89 -4.62 5.32
C PHE A 116 18.08 -3.90 6.41
N ALA A 117 18.72 -3.57 7.54
CA ALA A 117 18.06 -2.84 8.61
C ALA A 117 17.48 -1.50 8.15
N LEU A 118 18.25 -0.75 7.35
CA LEU A 118 17.81 0.51 6.77
C LEU A 118 16.58 0.33 5.87
N ALA A 119 16.59 -0.65 4.97
CA ALA A 119 15.45 -0.92 4.08
C ALA A 119 14.17 -1.25 4.86
N MET A 120 14.28 -2.06 5.92
CA MET A 120 13.13 -2.41 6.76
C MET A 120 12.62 -1.21 7.55
N ILE A 121 13.51 -0.39 8.12
CA ILE A 121 13.13 0.82 8.87
C ILE A 121 12.44 1.82 7.94
N LEU A 122 13.05 2.14 6.80
CA LEU A 122 12.47 3.06 5.81
C LEU A 122 11.12 2.54 5.30
N GLY A 123 11.00 1.25 5.03
CA GLY A 123 9.73 0.62 4.63
C GLY A 123 8.63 0.76 5.68
N VAL A 124 8.93 0.47 6.96
CA VAL A 124 7.96 0.59 8.07
C VAL A 124 7.52 2.04 8.26
N PHE A 125 8.45 2.99 8.32
CA PHE A 125 8.12 4.40 8.51
C PHE A 125 7.36 4.96 7.31
N GLY A 126 7.80 4.65 6.09
CA GLY A 126 7.15 5.06 4.85
C GLY A 126 5.72 4.51 4.74
N GLY A 127 5.54 3.20 4.91
CA GLY A 127 4.19 2.63 4.88
C GLY A 127 3.29 3.17 5.99
N SER A 128 3.85 3.51 7.16
CA SER A 128 3.08 4.15 8.24
C SER A 128 2.69 5.60 7.92
N LEU A 129 3.55 6.36 7.22
CA LEU A 129 3.24 7.71 6.73
C LEU A 129 2.19 7.67 5.62
N PHE A 130 2.26 6.70 4.72
CA PHE A 130 1.25 6.46 3.69
C PHE A 130 -0.13 6.18 4.31
N PHE A 131 -0.22 5.44 5.42
CA PHE A 131 -1.48 5.31 6.16
C PHE A 131 -1.97 6.64 6.76
N GLY A 132 -1.05 7.50 7.20
CA GLY A 132 -1.37 8.85 7.68
C GLY A 132 -1.94 9.72 6.57
N ASP A 133 -1.33 9.67 5.39
CA ASP A 133 -1.83 10.30 4.16
C ASP A 133 -3.22 9.78 3.77
N SER A 134 -3.40 8.45 3.83
CA SER A 134 -4.69 7.79 3.55
C SER A 134 -5.83 8.21 4.48
N LEU A 135 -5.50 8.81 5.62
CA LEU A 135 -6.48 9.40 6.53
C LEU A 135 -6.85 10.84 6.15
N ILE A 136 -5.91 11.60 5.62
CA ILE A 136 -6.09 13.03 5.36
C ILE A 136 -6.68 13.25 3.98
N THR A 137 -6.23 12.53 2.95
CA THR A 137 -6.65 12.77 1.56
C THR A 137 -8.17 12.73 1.38
N PRO A 138 -8.92 11.73 1.89
CA PRO A 138 -10.38 11.75 1.79
C PRO A 138 -11.02 12.94 2.51
N ALA A 139 -10.44 13.37 3.64
CA ALA A 139 -10.95 14.50 4.40
C ALA A 139 -10.72 15.84 3.67
N ILE A 140 -9.50 16.10 3.19
CA ILE A 140 -9.17 17.37 2.52
C ILE A 140 -9.84 17.47 1.15
N SER A 141 -9.82 16.41 0.35
CA SER A 141 -10.35 16.44 -1.01
C SER A 141 -11.87 16.60 -1.01
N VAL A 142 -12.60 15.77 -0.23
CA VAL A 142 -14.07 15.87 -0.17
C VAL A 142 -14.51 17.21 0.43
N LEU A 143 -13.84 17.68 1.48
CA LEU A 143 -14.16 18.98 2.07
C LEU A 143 -13.90 20.13 1.09
N SER A 144 -12.78 20.11 0.36
CA SER A 144 -12.45 21.13 -0.65
C SER A 144 -13.45 21.15 -1.81
N ALA A 145 -13.93 19.99 -2.26
CA ALA A 145 -14.96 19.94 -3.30
C ALA A 145 -16.30 20.52 -2.83
N VAL A 146 -16.74 20.18 -1.62
CA VAL A 146 -18.02 20.66 -1.06
C VAL A 146 -17.94 22.14 -0.67
N GLU A 147 -16.77 22.65 -0.29
CA GLU A 147 -16.55 24.07 -0.02
C GLU A 147 -16.84 24.97 -1.22
N GLY A 148 -16.84 24.45 -2.45
CA GLY A 148 -17.30 25.19 -3.63
C GLY A 148 -18.77 25.66 -3.54
N LEU A 149 -19.57 25.07 -2.64
CA LEU A 149 -20.91 25.59 -2.30
C LEU A 149 -20.85 27.00 -1.68
N ARG A 150 -19.75 27.42 -1.06
CA ARG A 150 -19.59 28.81 -0.59
C ARG A 150 -19.69 29.82 -1.74
N VAL A 151 -19.25 29.41 -2.93
CA VAL A 151 -19.29 30.23 -4.15
C VAL A 151 -20.60 30.01 -4.90
N ALA A 152 -20.97 28.75 -5.15
CA ALA A 152 -22.12 28.41 -6.00
C ALA A 152 -23.48 28.59 -5.31
N ALA A 153 -23.55 28.41 -3.99
CA ALA A 153 -24.80 28.45 -3.21
C ALA A 153 -24.52 28.86 -1.74
N PRO A 154 -24.23 30.14 -1.45
CA PRO A 154 -23.78 30.60 -0.13
C PRO A 154 -24.71 30.22 1.04
N ALA A 155 -26.01 30.08 0.79
CA ALA A 155 -27.01 29.66 1.79
C ALA A 155 -26.79 28.24 2.34
N LEU A 156 -25.98 27.41 1.67
CA LEU A 156 -25.67 26.04 2.10
C LEU A 156 -24.34 25.93 2.87
N SER A 157 -23.69 27.04 3.20
CA SER A 157 -22.35 27.05 3.81
C SER A 157 -22.30 26.31 5.16
N ASP A 158 -23.37 26.38 5.96
CA ASP A 158 -23.45 25.67 7.25
C ASP A 158 -23.57 24.15 7.09
N TYR A 159 -23.94 23.67 5.91
CA TYR A 159 -24.12 22.26 5.60
C TYR A 159 -22.90 21.60 4.96
N ILE A 160 -21.80 22.34 4.75
CA ILE A 160 -20.58 21.81 4.10
C ILE A 160 -20.03 20.58 4.83
N VAL A 161 -19.77 20.69 6.15
CA VAL A 161 -19.23 19.58 6.93
C VAL A 161 -20.22 18.40 7.01
N PRO A 162 -21.53 18.59 7.29
CA PRO A 162 -22.52 17.51 7.21
C PRO A 162 -22.58 16.81 5.84
N ILE A 163 -22.58 17.55 4.73
CA ILE A 163 -22.62 16.99 3.38
C ILE A 163 -21.37 16.15 3.10
N ALA A 164 -20.19 16.70 3.42
CA ALA A 164 -18.92 16.01 3.27
C ALA A 164 -18.89 14.71 4.11
N ALA A 165 -19.38 14.76 5.35
CA ALA A 165 -19.47 13.59 6.22
C ALA A 165 -20.38 12.50 5.62
N VAL A 166 -21.54 12.87 5.07
CA VAL A 166 -22.43 11.92 4.37
C VAL A 166 -21.73 11.29 3.17
N ILE A 167 -21.01 12.08 2.38
CA ILE A 167 -20.22 11.56 1.24
C ILE A 167 -19.19 10.54 1.72
N VAL A 168 -18.43 10.84 2.78
CA VAL A 168 -17.45 9.92 3.35
C VAL A 168 -18.11 8.63 3.87
N VAL A 169 -19.25 8.72 4.57
CA VAL A 169 -20.01 7.54 5.00
C VAL A 169 -20.38 6.65 3.82
N VAL A 170 -20.89 7.24 2.73
CA VAL A 170 -21.25 6.50 1.51
C VAL A 170 -20.00 5.85 0.90
N VAL A 171 -18.92 6.61 0.73
CA VAL A 171 -17.64 6.15 0.18
C VAL A 171 -17.10 4.94 0.93
N PHE A 172 -17.08 4.96 2.26
CA PHE A 172 -16.56 3.86 3.08
C PHE A 172 -17.52 2.67 3.21
N SER A 173 -18.83 2.89 3.06
CA SER A 173 -19.84 1.83 3.09
C SER A 173 -19.85 0.97 1.83
N VAL A 174 -19.50 1.56 0.67
CA VAL A 174 -19.51 0.85 -0.62
C VAL A 174 -18.21 0.07 -0.91
N GLN A 175 -17.15 0.25 -0.12
CA GLN A 175 -15.83 -0.37 -0.33
C GLN A 175 -15.87 -1.89 -0.46
N ARG A 176 -16.79 -2.55 0.26
CA ARG A 176 -16.93 -4.01 0.24
C ARG A 176 -17.32 -4.59 -1.13
N PHE A 177 -17.89 -3.77 -2.02
CA PHE A 177 -18.35 -4.20 -3.34
C PHE A 177 -17.25 -4.13 -4.41
N GLY A 178 -16.04 -3.68 -4.03
CA GLY A 178 -14.87 -3.65 -4.89
C GLY A 178 -14.86 -2.53 -5.92
N THR A 179 -13.67 -2.23 -6.43
CA THR A 179 -13.47 -1.25 -7.52
C THR A 179 -13.95 -1.77 -8.87
N HIS A 180 -14.14 -3.09 -9.05
CA HIS A 180 -14.61 -3.65 -10.32
C HIS A 180 -16.06 -3.24 -10.68
N SER A 181 -16.97 -3.21 -9.69
CA SER A 181 -18.38 -2.86 -9.90
C SER A 181 -18.60 -1.37 -10.19
N VAL A 182 -17.72 -0.50 -9.66
CA VAL A 182 -17.86 0.96 -9.77
C VAL A 182 -16.87 1.57 -10.78
N GLY A 183 -15.73 0.91 -11.03
CA GLY A 183 -14.60 1.42 -11.81
C GLY A 183 -14.87 1.63 -13.29
N ARG A 184 -15.91 0.99 -13.86
CA ARG A 184 -16.34 1.26 -15.25
C ARG A 184 -16.78 2.71 -15.46
N PHE A 185 -17.30 3.36 -14.43
CA PHE A 185 -17.74 4.76 -14.50
C PHE A 185 -16.64 5.75 -14.10
N PHE A 186 -15.65 5.33 -13.31
CA PHE A 186 -14.62 6.24 -12.81
C PHE A 186 -13.75 6.82 -13.93
N GLY A 187 -13.32 5.99 -14.89
CA GLY A 187 -12.51 6.43 -16.02
C GLY A 187 -13.16 7.57 -16.81
N PRO A 188 -14.41 7.39 -17.31
CA PRO A 188 -15.15 8.45 -18.00
C PRO A 188 -15.32 9.73 -17.17
N VAL A 189 -15.67 9.62 -15.88
CA VAL A 189 -15.82 10.79 -14.99
C VAL A 189 -14.50 11.54 -14.85
N MET A 190 -13.38 10.84 -14.67
CA MET A 190 -12.06 11.47 -14.58
C MET A 190 -11.61 12.11 -15.90
N VAL A 191 -11.97 11.52 -17.06
CA VAL A 191 -11.74 12.17 -18.35
C VAL A 191 -12.50 13.49 -18.45
N VAL A 192 -13.79 13.49 -18.09
CA VAL A 192 -14.59 14.73 -18.06
C VAL A 192 -13.98 15.74 -17.11
N TRP A 193 -13.59 15.32 -15.90
CA TRP A 193 -12.90 16.17 -14.93
C TRP A 193 -11.64 16.82 -15.51
N PHE A 194 -10.70 16.05 -16.04
CA PHE A 194 -9.45 16.61 -16.59
C PHE A 194 -9.69 17.50 -17.81
N LEU A 195 -10.62 17.13 -18.70
CA LEU A 195 -10.98 17.99 -19.83
C LEU A 195 -11.64 19.30 -19.37
N THR A 196 -12.45 19.28 -18.31
CA THR A 196 -12.98 20.50 -17.68
C THR A 196 -11.86 21.35 -17.08
N LEU A 197 -10.90 20.75 -16.36
CA LEU A 197 -9.73 21.46 -15.84
C LEU A 197 -8.93 22.15 -16.93
N GLY A 198 -8.61 21.40 -18.00
CA GLY A 198 -7.86 21.90 -19.15
C GLY A 198 -8.64 22.95 -19.92
N GLY A 199 -9.95 22.78 -20.10
CA GLY A 199 -10.81 23.73 -20.82
C GLY A 199 -10.95 25.07 -20.09
N LEU A 200 -11.24 25.03 -18.78
CA LEU A 200 -11.30 26.24 -17.94
C LEU A 200 -9.94 26.96 -17.89
N GLY A 201 -8.85 26.19 -17.75
CA GLY A 201 -7.50 26.74 -17.78
C GLY A 201 -7.15 27.40 -19.11
N LEU A 202 -7.37 26.68 -20.21
CA LEU A 202 -7.08 27.15 -21.57
C LEU A 202 -7.85 28.43 -21.91
N TRP A 203 -9.10 28.54 -21.48
CA TRP A 203 -9.91 29.75 -21.68
C TRP A 203 -9.21 31.01 -21.14
N HIS A 204 -8.69 30.96 -19.92
CA HIS A 204 -8.00 32.08 -19.28
C HIS A 204 -6.60 32.30 -19.88
N VAL A 205 -5.88 31.23 -20.22
CA VAL A 205 -4.57 31.32 -20.90
C VAL A 205 -4.68 31.99 -22.28
N VAL A 206 -5.79 31.77 -23.01
CA VAL A 206 -6.02 32.43 -24.31
C VAL A 206 -6.32 33.93 -24.13
N GLN A 207 -6.97 34.31 -23.03
CA GLN A 207 -7.26 35.72 -22.73
C GLN A 207 -6.01 36.50 -22.34
N ASP A 208 -5.10 35.89 -21.60
CA ASP A 208 -3.82 36.48 -21.23
C ASP A 208 -2.67 35.47 -21.43
N PRO A 209 -2.08 35.42 -22.64
CA PRO A 209 -0.99 34.49 -22.96
C PRO A 209 0.29 34.75 -22.18
N GLU A 210 0.44 35.91 -21.54
CA GLU A 210 1.63 36.25 -20.76
C GLU A 210 1.84 35.29 -19.59
N VAL A 211 0.76 34.67 -19.08
CA VAL A 211 0.83 33.66 -18.02
C VAL A 211 1.70 32.46 -18.37
N LEU A 212 1.91 32.16 -19.66
CA LEU A 212 2.81 31.09 -20.13
C LEU A 212 4.27 31.32 -19.71
N LEU A 213 4.66 32.57 -19.44
CA LEU A 213 5.99 32.91 -18.93
C LEU A 213 6.27 32.24 -17.58
N ALA A 214 5.24 31.98 -16.76
CA ALA A 214 5.36 31.26 -15.50
C ALA A 214 5.92 29.83 -15.65
N LEU A 215 5.85 29.21 -16.83
CA LEU A 215 6.45 27.89 -17.08
C LEU A 215 7.99 27.93 -17.08
N SER A 216 8.58 29.10 -17.29
CA SER A 216 10.04 29.26 -17.20
C SER A 216 10.51 29.09 -15.76
N PRO A 217 11.53 28.23 -15.49
CA PRO A 217 12.09 28.07 -14.13
C PRO A 217 12.75 29.36 -13.62
N HIS A 218 12.99 30.32 -14.51
CA HIS A 218 13.51 31.63 -14.18
C HIS A 218 12.63 32.37 -13.15
N HIS A 219 11.30 32.28 -13.26
CA HIS A 219 10.38 32.96 -12.33
C HIS A 219 10.43 32.36 -10.93
N ALA A 220 10.50 31.03 -10.80
CA ALA A 220 10.74 30.39 -9.52
C ALA A 220 12.09 30.82 -8.92
N ALA A 221 13.15 30.86 -9.74
CA ALA A 221 14.48 31.27 -9.29
C ALA A 221 14.51 32.73 -8.82
N LEU A 222 13.92 33.66 -9.58
CA LEU A 222 13.80 35.07 -9.18
C LEU A 222 13.02 35.21 -7.88
N PHE A 223 11.86 34.55 -7.78
CA PHE A 223 11.05 34.60 -6.55
C PHE A 223 11.82 34.14 -5.31
N VAL A 224 12.61 33.07 -5.44
CA VAL A 224 13.48 32.56 -4.37
C VAL A 224 14.63 33.52 -4.04
N LEU A 225 15.25 34.15 -5.05
CA LEU A 225 16.38 35.07 -4.84
C LEU A 225 15.95 36.42 -4.28
N ASP A 226 14.84 36.98 -4.77
CA ASP A 226 14.34 38.29 -4.40
C ASP A 226 13.60 38.26 -3.06
N ARG A 227 12.84 37.17 -2.79
CA ARG A 227 12.07 36.99 -1.55
C ARG A 227 12.24 35.59 -0.95
N PRO A 228 13.44 35.25 -0.46
CA PRO A 228 13.76 33.90 0.01
C PRO A 228 12.87 33.41 1.15
N PHE A 229 12.50 34.28 2.10
CA PHE A 229 11.63 33.89 3.20
C PHE A 229 10.19 33.59 2.73
N VAL A 230 9.64 34.43 1.86
CA VAL A 230 8.29 34.25 1.30
C VAL A 230 8.24 33.01 0.43
N ALA A 231 9.26 32.79 -0.42
CA ALA A 231 9.39 31.59 -1.22
C ALA A 231 9.49 30.32 -0.37
N PHE A 232 10.24 30.37 0.73
CA PHE A 232 10.34 29.26 1.68
C PHE A 232 8.98 28.92 2.33
N VAL A 233 8.20 29.93 2.73
CA VAL A 233 6.84 29.72 3.27
C VAL A 233 5.90 29.17 2.18
N ALA A 234 5.95 29.72 0.97
CA ALA A 234 5.14 29.28 -0.17
C ALA A 234 5.41 27.82 -0.54
N MET A 235 6.67 27.37 -0.49
CA MET A 235 7.06 25.96 -0.68
C MET A 235 6.30 25.01 0.26
N GLY A 236 5.96 25.49 1.47
CA GLY A 236 5.15 24.76 2.43
C GLY A 236 3.74 24.42 1.94
N ALA A 237 3.17 25.17 0.99
CA ALA A 237 1.89 24.87 0.35
C ALA A 237 2.03 24.35 -1.08
N VAL A 238 3.09 24.72 -1.82
CA VAL A 238 3.37 24.20 -3.17
C VAL A 238 3.46 22.67 -3.16
N VAL A 239 3.93 22.05 -2.07
CA VAL A 239 3.94 20.59 -1.92
C VAL A 239 2.56 19.96 -2.13
N LEU A 240 1.47 20.68 -1.87
CA LEU A 240 0.09 20.20 -2.05
C LEU A 240 -0.25 19.87 -3.51
N ALA A 241 0.51 20.38 -4.48
CA ALA A 241 0.33 20.09 -5.90
C ALA A 241 0.98 18.77 -6.35
N ILE A 242 1.88 18.20 -5.54
CA ILE A 242 2.59 16.95 -5.86
C ILE A 242 2.10 15.76 -5.03
N THR A 243 1.01 15.94 -4.28
CA THR A 243 0.40 14.94 -3.42
C THR A 243 -0.25 13.86 -4.26
N GLY A 244 -0.19 12.61 -3.81
CA GLY A 244 -0.66 11.46 -4.56
C GLY A 244 0.41 10.86 -5.47
N ALA A 245 1.62 11.42 -5.58
CA ALA A 245 2.72 10.80 -6.33
C ALA A 245 3.08 9.40 -5.79
N GLU A 246 2.98 9.22 -4.48
CA GLU A 246 3.09 7.97 -3.76
C GLU A 246 1.92 7.01 -4.06
N ALA A 247 0.69 7.52 -4.20
CA ALA A 247 -0.47 6.73 -4.60
C ALA A 247 -0.29 6.19 -6.04
N LEU A 248 0.28 6.99 -6.96
CA LEU A 248 0.67 6.51 -8.29
C LEU A 248 1.58 5.28 -8.22
N TYR A 249 2.49 5.25 -7.25
CA TYR A 249 3.39 4.11 -7.07
C TYR A 249 2.69 2.92 -6.40
N ALA A 250 1.88 3.15 -5.38
CA ALA A 250 1.15 2.09 -4.68
C ALA A 250 0.17 1.34 -5.61
N ASP A 251 -0.53 2.06 -6.49
CA ASP A 251 -1.55 1.51 -7.40
C ASP A 251 -0.97 0.89 -8.68
N MET A 252 0.36 0.81 -8.81
CA MET A 252 1.00 0.13 -9.94
C MET A 252 0.58 -1.34 -10.06
N GLY A 253 0.23 -1.98 -8.94
CA GLY A 253 -0.24 -3.37 -8.90
C GLY A 253 -1.51 -3.66 -9.71
N HIS A 254 -2.32 -2.64 -10.03
CA HIS A 254 -3.58 -2.83 -10.77
C HIS A 254 -3.44 -2.63 -12.27
N PHE A 255 -2.57 -1.70 -12.71
CA PHE A 255 -2.51 -1.25 -14.11
C PHE A 255 -1.13 -1.39 -14.76
N GLY A 256 -0.07 -1.53 -13.97
CA GLY A 256 1.30 -1.48 -14.43
C GLY A 256 1.72 -0.09 -14.94
N ARG A 257 2.99 0.02 -15.32
CA ARG A 257 3.62 1.31 -15.68
C ARG A 257 3.11 1.95 -16.99
N PRO A 258 2.98 1.25 -18.13
CA PRO A 258 2.69 1.91 -19.42
C PRO A 258 1.34 2.66 -19.47
N PRO A 259 0.23 2.13 -18.93
CA PRO A 259 -1.04 2.86 -18.89
C PRO A 259 -0.96 4.14 -18.04
N ILE A 260 -0.33 4.07 -16.87
CA ILE A 260 -0.10 5.21 -15.97
C ILE A 260 0.70 6.29 -16.70
N ALA A 261 1.85 5.94 -17.30
CA ALA A 261 2.69 6.91 -17.99
C ALA A 261 1.97 7.60 -19.16
N ARG A 262 1.19 6.84 -19.96
CA ARG A 262 0.43 7.41 -21.09
C ARG A 262 -0.68 8.35 -20.62
N ALA A 263 -1.47 7.93 -19.63
CA ALA A 263 -2.53 8.77 -19.04
C ALA A 263 -1.96 10.09 -18.50
N TRP A 264 -0.80 10.02 -17.82
CA TRP A 264 -0.12 11.20 -17.28
C TRP A 264 0.25 12.21 -18.36
N PHE A 265 1.04 11.79 -19.36
CA PHE A 265 1.59 12.71 -20.36
C PHE A 265 0.55 13.15 -21.41
N LEU A 266 -0.47 12.34 -21.70
CA LEU A 266 -1.46 12.67 -22.73
C LEU A 266 -2.62 13.54 -22.22
N LEU A 267 -2.99 13.42 -20.94
CA LEU A 267 -4.17 14.10 -20.40
C LEU A 267 -3.89 14.82 -19.09
N VAL A 268 -3.42 14.11 -18.06
CA VAL A 268 -3.37 14.66 -16.69
C VAL A 268 -2.41 15.84 -16.58
N PHE A 269 -1.16 15.68 -16.98
CA PHE A 269 -0.13 16.72 -16.86
C PHE A 269 -0.46 17.98 -17.67
N PRO A 270 -0.88 17.89 -18.95
CA PRO A 270 -1.34 19.07 -19.71
C PRO A 270 -2.54 19.78 -19.05
N CYS A 271 -3.56 19.04 -18.61
CA CYS A 271 -4.75 19.62 -18.01
C CYS A 271 -4.47 20.31 -16.67
N LEU A 272 -3.64 19.70 -15.81
CA LEU A 272 -3.20 20.32 -14.55
C LEU A 272 -2.39 21.59 -14.80
N THR A 273 -1.46 21.55 -15.76
CA THR A 273 -0.64 22.72 -16.13
C THR A 273 -1.52 23.87 -16.59
N LEU A 274 -2.45 23.61 -17.51
CA LEU A 274 -3.38 24.62 -18.00
C LEU A 274 -4.26 25.17 -16.88
N ASN A 275 -4.72 24.33 -15.95
CA ASN A 275 -5.56 24.79 -14.85
C ASN A 275 -4.81 25.71 -13.89
N TYR A 276 -3.58 25.37 -13.49
CA TYR A 276 -2.77 26.24 -12.63
C TYR A 276 -2.44 27.58 -13.32
N LEU A 277 -2.16 27.57 -14.62
CA LEU A 277 -1.98 28.80 -15.41
C LEU A 277 -3.28 29.63 -15.46
N GLY A 278 -4.43 28.99 -15.65
CA GLY A 278 -5.71 29.71 -15.62
C GLY A 278 -5.99 30.36 -14.26
N GLN A 279 -5.76 29.62 -13.16
CA GLN A 279 -5.92 30.18 -11.81
C GLN A 279 -4.94 31.34 -11.55
N ALA A 280 -3.72 31.25 -12.07
CA ALA A 280 -2.72 32.31 -11.98
C ALA A 280 -3.21 33.61 -12.63
N GLN A 281 -3.74 33.50 -13.86
CA GLN A 281 -4.29 34.62 -14.60
C GLN A 281 -5.45 35.28 -13.84
N LEU A 282 -6.35 34.48 -13.26
CA LEU A 282 -7.49 34.97 -12.48
C LEU A 282 -7.04 35.76 -11.24
N VAL A 283 -6.10 35.20 -10.46
CA VAL A 283 -5.58 35.83 -9.23
C VAL A 283 -4.84 37.14 -9.53
N MET A 284 -4.17 37.24 -10.69
CA MET A 284 -3.50 38.47 -11.11
C MET A 284 -4.48 39.58 -11.47
N GLN A 285 -5.68 39.24 -11.97
CA GLN A 285 -6.70 40.23 -12.32
C GLN A 285 -7.42 40.78 -11.10
N ASP A 286 -7.77 39.92 -10.15
CA ASP A 286 -8.43 40.34 -8.91
C ASP A 286 -7.94 39.54 -7.70
N SER A 287 -7.28 40.23 -6.78
CA SER A 287 -6.80 39.68 -5.51
C SER A 287 -7.91 39.12 -4.60
N HIS A 288 -9.18 39.53 -4.77
CA HIS A 288 -10.31 38.96 -4.05
C HIS A 288 -10.61 37.50 -4.46
N GLU A 289 -10.16 37.07 -5.64
CA GLU A 289 -10.35 35.71 -6.15
C GLU A 289 -9.45 34.67 -5.45
N THR A 290 -8.51 35.11 -4.61
CA THR A 290 -7.62 34.24 -3.82
C THR A 290 -8.37 33.32 -2.85
N ALA A 291 -9.61 33.66 -2.48
CA ALA A 291 -10.40 32.87 -1.54
C ALA A 291 -10.82 31.49 -2.10
N ASN A 292 -11.17 31.39 -3.39
CA ASN A 292 -11.55 30.12 -4.05
C ASN A 292 -11.21 30.14 -5.56
N PRO A 293 -9.93 30.34 -5.94
CA PRO A 293 -9.53 30.59 -7.33
C PRO A 293 -10.04 29.51 -8.29
N PHE A 294 -10.07 28.25 -7.84
CA PHE A 294 -10.58 27.14 -8.62
C PHE A 294 -12.05 27.29 -9.06
N PHE A 295 -12.97 27.58 -8.14
CA PHE A 295 -14.40 27.64 -8.45
C PHE A 295 -14.78 28.92 -9.21
N HIS A 296 -14.00 29.99 -9.01
CA HIS A 296 -14.17 31.25 -9.72
C HIS A 296 -13.67 31.21 -11.17
N LEU A 297 -12.84 30.23 -11.55
CA LEU A 297 -12.54 29.95 -12.97
C LEU A 297 -13.79 29.62 -13.79
N ALA A 298 -14.82 29.06 -13.16
CA ALA A 298 -16.04 28.70 -13.87
C ALA A 298 -16.99 29.92 -13.95
N PRO A 299 -17.63 30.15 -15.10
CA PRO A 299 -18.71 31.13 -15.19
C PRO A 299 -19.85 30.74 -14.23
N GLY A 300 -20.61 31.72 -13.72
CA GLY A 300 -21.59 31.51 -12.65
C GLY A 300 -22.57 30.34 -12.87
N TRP A 301 -23.01 30.10 -14.12
CA TRP A 301 -23.91 28.97 -14.44
C TRP A 301 -23.24 27.59 -14.29
N ALA A 302 -21.92 27.52 -14.45
CA ALA A 302 -21.13 26.29 -14.43
C ALA A 302 -20.56 25.97 -13.03
N GLN A 303 -20.63 26.89 -12.07
CA GLN A 303 -20.09 26.68 -10.71
C GLN A 303 -20.75 25.51 -9.98
N LEU A 304 -22.09 25.43 -9.97
CA LEU A 304 -22.79 24.32 -9.32
C LEU A 304 -22.53 22.96 -10.02
N PRO A 305 -22.59 22.85 -11.36
CA PRO A 305 -22.12 21.66 -12.06
C PRO A 305 -20.67 21.28 -11.74
N LEU A 306 -19.78 22.27 -11.61
CA LEU A 306 -18.38 22.04 -11.25
C LEU A 306 -18.23 21.50 -9.82
N VAL A 307 -19.03 21.96 -8.86
CA VAL A 307 -19.06 21.40 -7.49
C VAL A 307 -19.47 19.92 -7.52
N VAL A 308 -20.48 19.56 -8.32
CA VAL A 308 -20.90 18.16 -8.46
C VAL A 308 -19.79 17.32 -9.08
N LEU A 309 -19.17 17.80 -10.16
CA LEU A 309 -18.08 17.09 -10.82
C LEU A 309 -16.84 16.96 -9.91
N ALA A 310 -16.47 18.01 -9.18
CA ALA A 310 -15.41 17.99 -8.19
C ALA A 310 -15.71 17.00 -7.05
N THR A 311 -16.97 16.91 -6.62
CA THR A 311 -17.39 15.93 -5.61
C THR A 311 -17.25 14.50 -6.15
N LEU A 312 -17.62 14.25 -7.40
CA LEU A 312 -17.41 12.94 -8.02
C LEU A 312 -15.91 12.60 -8.18
N ALA A 313 -15.09 13.57 -8.60
CA ALA A 313 -13.65 13.39 -8.73
C ALA A 313 -12.97 13.10 -7.37
N THR A 314 -13.40 13.77 -6.30
CA THR A 314 -12.85 13.57 -4.94
C THR A 314 -13.34 12.29 -4.28
N ILE A 315 -14.56 11.82 -4.60
CA ILE A 315 -14.99 10.45 -4.29
C ILE A 315 -14.03 9.46 -4.93
N ILE A 316 -13.73 9.61 -6.22
CA ILE A 316 -12.81 8.72 -6.95
C ILE A 316 -11.39 8.79 -6.36
N ALA A 317 -10.89 9.99 -6.05
CA ALA A 317 -9.59 10.19 -5.39
C ALA A 317 -9.52 9.45 -4.04
N SER A 318 -10.57 9.56 -3.23
CA SER A 318 -10.66 8.88 -1.94
C SER A 318 -10.62 7.35 -2.10
N GLN A 319 -11.30 6.81 -3.11
CA GLN A 319 -11.29 5.37 -3.41
C GLN A 319 -9.90 4.85 -3.74
N ALA A 320 -9.14 5.59 -4.55
CA ALA A 320 -7.78 5.23 -4.95
C ALA A 320 -6.87 5.08 -3.74
N VAL A 321 -6.86 6.09 -2.88
CA VAL A 321 -6.01 6.11 -1.69
C VAL A 321 -6.42 5.04 -0.68
N ILE A 322 -7.73 4.81 -0.48
CA ILE A 322 -8.23 3.72 0.38
C ILE A 322 -7.77 2.35 -0.15
N SER A 323 -7.86 2.12 -1.47
CA SER A 323 -7.38 0.90 -2.13
C SER A 323 -5.85 0.74 -2.00
N GLY A 324 -5.10 1.83 -2.18
CA GLY A 324 -3.66 1.87 -1.92
C GLY A 324 -3.31 1.48 -0.49
N ALA A 325 -4.09 1.96 0.50
CA ALA A 325 -3.89 1.62 1.91
C ALA A 325 -4.12 0.12 2.19
N PHE A 326 -5.11 -0.50 1.54
CA PHE A 326 -5.30 -1.96 1.62
C PHE A 326 -4.10 -2.71 1.04
N SER A 327 -3.57 -2.27 -0.09
CA SER A 327 -2.38 -2.85 -0.72
C SER A 327 -1.15 -2.75 0.19
N VAL A 328 -0.90 -1.59 0.77
CA VAL A 328 0.20 -1.38 1.74
C VAL A 328 0.01 -2.24 2.99
N ALA A 329 -1.22 -2.39 3.49
CA ALA A 329 -1.53 -3.28 4.63
C ALA A 329 -1.15 -4.74 4.32
N ARG A 330 -1.54 -5.24 3.15
CA ARG A 330 -1.23 -6.61 2.70
C ARG A 330 0.27 -6.80 2.47
N GLN A 331 0.96 -5.81 1.91
CA GLN A 331 2.41 -5.85 1.74
C GLN A 331 3.13 -5.90 3.10
N ALA A 332 2.68 -5.10 4.07
CA ALA A 332 3.20 -5.13 5.44
C ALA A 332 2.92 -6.46 6.15
N GLU A 333 1.75 -7.09 5.93
CA GLU A 333 1.45 -8.44 6.39
C GLU A 333 2.44 -9.47 5.80
N ARG A 334 2.67 -9.44 4.47
CA ARG A 334 3.62 -10.34 3.78
C ARG A 334 5.05 -10.18 4.28
N LEU A 335 5.46 -8.96 4.62
CA LEU A 335 6.75 -8.67 5.26
C LEU A 335 6.80 -9.09 6.74
N GLY A 336 5.65 -9.46 7.31
CA GLY A 336 5.51 -9.93 8.68
C GLY A 336 5.47 -8.81 9.72
N PHE A 337 5.03 -7.62 9.33
CA PHE A 337 4.79 -6.45 10.20
C PHE A 337 3.35 -6.30 10.67
N PHE A 338 2.40 -7.00 10.04
CA PHE A 338 1.04 -7.14 10.56
C PHE A 338 0.69 -8.60 10.88
N PRO A 339 -0.25 -8.83 11.82
CA PRO A 339 -0.92 -10.12 11.93
C PRO A 339 -1.64 -10.45 10.63
N ARG A 340 -1.98 -11.72 10.45
CA ARG A 340 -2.81 -12.13 9.31
C ARG A 340 -4.12 -11.34 9.34
N LEU A 341 -4.34 -10.56 8.29
CA LEU A 341 -5.54 -9.73 8.14
C LEU A 341 -6.59 -10.53 7.38
N THR A 342 -7.87 -10.30 7.69
CA THR A 342 -8.95 -10.83 6.85
C THR A 342 -8.94 -10.05 5.53
N VAL A 343 -8.49 -10.71 4.46
CA VAL A 343 -8.48 -10.15 3.11
C VAL A 343 -9.59 -10.79 2.30
N ARG A 344 -10.48 -9.99 1.74
CA ARG A 344 -11.49 -10.44 0.77
C ARG A 344 -11.06 -10.01 -0.63
N GLN A 345 -10.94 -10.95 -1.56
CA GLN A 345 -10.71 -10.61 -2.97
C GLN A 345 -11.97 -9.97 -3.54
N THR A 346 -11.80 -8.86 -4.25
CA THR A 346 -12.91 -8.15 -4.90
C THR A 346 -12.94 -8.33 -6.41
N SER A 347 -11.91 -8.96 -6.98
CA SER A 347 -11.84 -9.37 -8.37
C SER A 347 -11.16 -10.71 -8.51
N GLU A 348 -11.69 -11.55 -9.40
CA GLU A 348 -11.14 -12.86 -9.73
C GLU A 348 -9.93 -12.76 -10.67
N SER A 349 -9.81 -11.66 -11.42
CA SER A 349 -8.80 -11.46 -12.47
C SER A 349 -7.60 -10.62 -12.03
N SER A 350 -7.71 -9.89 -10.91
CA SER A 350 -6.69 -8.92 -10.48
C SER A 350 -6.42 -9.06 -8.99
N GLY A 351 -5.36 -9.79 -8.64
CA GLY A 351 -4.99 -10.08 -7.25
C GLY A 351 -4.72 -8.84 -6.38
N GLY A 352 -4.51 -7.66 -6.96
CA GLY A 352 -4.36 -6.39 -6.25
C GLY A 352 -5.67 -5.76 -5.76
N GLN A 353 -6.84 -6.19 -6.27
CA GLN A 353 -8.14 -5.63 -5.86
C GLN A 353 -8.66 -6.36 -4.62
N ILE A 354 -8.30 -5.81 -3.46
CA ILE A 354 -8.59 -6.39 -2.15
C ILE A 354 -9.44 -5.46 -1.29
N TYR A 355 -10.26 -6.05 -0.44
CA TYR A 355 -10.96 -5.36 0.64
C TYR A 355 -10.47 -5.88 1.99
N VAL A 356 -10.01 -4.95 2.84
CA VAL A 356 -9.54 -5.25 4.21
C VAL A 356 -10.45 -4.54 5.21
N PRO A 357 -11.44 -5.23 5.81
CA PRO A 357 -12.48 -4.60 6.61
C PRO A 357 -11.95 -3.82 7.81
N SER A 358 -10.94 -4.35 8.51
CA SER A 358 -10.36 -3.70 9.70
C SER A 358 -9.68 -2.38 9.36
N VAL A 359 -8.92 -2.34 8.27
CA VAL A 359 -8.26 -1.12 7.77
C VAL A 359 -9.31 -0.11 7.30
N ASN A 360 -10.34 -0.57 6.59
CA ASN A 360 -11.43 0.29 6.11
C ASN A 360 -12.10 1.08 7.23
N TRP A 361 -12.54 0.39 8.29
CA TRP A 361 -13.25 1.02 9.40
C TRP A 361 -12.33 1.89 10.27
N LEU A 362 -11.05 1.53 10.38
CA LEU A 362 -10.06 2.35 11.06
C LEU A 362 -9.79 3.66 10.31
N LEU A 363 -9.62 3.59 8.99
CA LEU A 363 -9.50 4.78 8.14
C LEU A 363 -10.77 5.64 8.19
N PHE A 364 -11.95 5.04 8.07
CA PHE A 364 -13.23 5.74 8.19
C PHE A 364 -13.31 6.56 9.48
N ALA A 365 -13.01 5.92 10.62
CA ALA A 365 -13.09 6.57 11.92
C ALA A 365 -12.13 7.77 12.01
N GLY A 366 -10.88 7.62 11.55
CA GLY A 366 -9.92 8.71 11.59
C GLY A 366 -10.24 9.84 10.59
N VAL A 367 -10.73 9.55 9.38
CA VAL A 367 -11.19 10.55 8.40
C VAL A 367 -12.32 11.39 9.02
N MET A 368 -13.31 10.73 9.63
CA MET A 368 -14.42 11.42 10.30
C MET A 368 -13.95 12.29 11.47
N ILE A 369 -13.02 11.79 12.30
CA ILE A 369 -12.42 12.58 13.39
C ILE A 369 -11.72 13.82 12.84
N LEU A 370 -10.92 13.68 11.78
CA LEU A 370 -10.24 14.80 11.13
C LEU A 370 -11.22 15.85 10.62
N MET A 371 -12.24 15.43 9.86
CA MET A 371 -13.23 16.35 9.29
C MET A 371 -13.98 17.14 10.35
N VAL A 372 -14.41 16.49 11.43
CA VAL A 372 -15.15 17.14 12.52
C VAL A 372 -14.26 18.05 13.37
N THR A 373 -12.97 17.72 13.49
CA THR A 373 -11.98 18.50 14.26
C THR A 373 -11.56 19.77 13.51
N PHE A 374 -11.17 19.64 12.24
CA PHE A 374 -10.62 20.76 11.46
C PHE A 374 -11.69 21.63 10.82
N ARG A 375 -12.81 21.04 10.36
CA ARG A 375 -14.01 21.68 9.76
C ARG A 375 -13.80 22.55 8.51
N ASP A 376 -12.56 22.91 8.20
CA ASP A 376 -12.18 23.71 7.04
C ASP A 376 -10.93 23.11 6.37
N SER A 377 -10.94 23.09 5.04
CA SER A 377 -9.88 22.48 4.22
C SER A 377 -8.53 23.16 4.41
N GLU A 378 -8.50 24.47 4.66
CA GLU A 378 -7.27 25.26 4.79
C GLU A 378 -6.49 24.89 6.07
N ARG A 379 -7.22 24.69 7.17
CA ARG A 379 -6.63 24.24 8.45
C ARG A 379 -6.08 22.83 8.32
N LEU A 380 -6.77 21.98 7.56
CA LEU A 380 -6.33 20.61 7.29
C LEU A 380 -5.10 20.58 6.36
N ALA A 381 -5.07 21.42 5.33
CA ALA A 381 -3.96 21.57 4.39
C ALA A 381 -2.66 21.97 5.10
N THR A 382 -2.75 22.86 6.08
CA THR A 382 -1.62 23.30 6.89
C THR A 382 -1.02 22.15 7.72
N ALA A 383 -1.84 21.20 8.19
CA ALA A 383 -1.39 20.05 8.96
C ALA A 383 -0.83 18.89 8.11
N TYR A 384 -1.01 18.92 6.80
CA TYR A 384 -0.81 17.75 5.95
C TYR A 384 0.61 17.60 5.38
N GLY A 385 1.24 18.71 4.97
CA GLY A 385 2.47 18.68 4.16
C GLY A 385 3.68 17.98 4.81
N VAL A 386 3.75 17.87 6.15
CA VAL A 386 4.90 17.23 6.83
C VAL A 386 4.98 15.73 6.55
N ALA A 387 3.85 15.03 6.57
CA ALA A 387 3.85 13.58 6.41
C ALA A 387 4.22 13.17 4.99
N VAL A 388 3.66 13.86 3.99
CA VAL A 388 3.94 13.63 2.57
C VAL A 388 5.39 13.94 2.23
N THR A 389 5.92 15.10 2.65
CA THR A 389 7.32 15.44 2.38
C THR A 389 8.30 14.44 2.99
N LEU A 390 7.99 13.95 4.19
CA LEU A 390 8.79 12.91 4.81
C LEU A 390 8.69 11.58 4.03
N ASP A 391 7.50 11.18 3.57
CA ASP A 391 7.34 9.97 2.76
C ASP A 391 8.10 10.04 1.42
N LEU A 392 8.07 11.20 0.74
CA LEU A 392 8.85 11.45 -0.47
C LEU A 392 10.36 11.27 -0.21
N LEU A 393 10.87 11.83 0.89
CA LEU A 393 12.27 11.69 1.31
C LEU A 393 12.64 10.24 1.62
N LEU A 394 11.76 9.51 2.31
CA LEU A 394 11.98 8.09 2.62
C LEU A 394 11.99 7.25 1.34
N THR A 395 11.10 7.55 0.38
CA THR A 395 11.06 6.89 -0.92
C THR A 395 12.36 7.13 -1.70
N THR A 396 12.82 8.38 -1.79
CA THR A 396 14.10 8.73 -2.44
C THR A 396 15.29 8.03 -1.76
N SER A 397 15.29 7.99 -0.43
CA SER A 397 16.33 7.32 0.37
C SER A 397 16.33 5.81 0.12
N LEU A 398 15.16 5.17 0.15
CA LEU A 398 15.02 3.74 -0.04
C LEU A 398 15.35 3.33 -1.48
N PHE A 399 14.88 4.09 -2.47
CA PHE A 399 15.25 3.89 -3.87
C PHE A 399 16.76 4.03 -4.08
N SER A 400 17.43 4.95 -3.37
CA SER A 400 18.89 5.06 -3.45
C SER A 400 19.59 3.79 -2.93
N VAL A 401 19.08 3.17 -1.86
CA VAL A 401 19.60 1.88 -1.36
C VAL A 401 19.34 0.77 -2.39
N TYR A 402 18.14 0.72 -2.95
CA TYR A 402 17.75 -0.21 -4.01
C TYR A 402 18.65 -0.08 -5.25
N ALA A 403 18.90 1.15 -5.71
CA ALA A 403 19.71 1.43 -6.89
C ALA A 403 21.16 0.94 -6.72
N VAL A 404 21.73 1.07 -5.52
CA VAL A 404 23.05 0.51 -5.20
C VAL A 404 23.01 -1.02 -5.14
N ALA A 405 22.00 -1.60 -4.49
CA ALA A 405 21.95 -3.03 -4.19
C ALA A 405 21.51 -3.89 -5.38
N ALA A 406 20.42 -3.52 -6.04
CA ALA A 406 19.79 -4.28 -7.12
C ALA A 406 20.25 -3.80 -8.50
N LEU A 407 20.14 -2.49 -8.77
CA LEU A 407 20.48 -1.92 -10.10
C LEU A 407 21.99 -1.75 -10.32
N ARG A 408 22.80 -1.96 -9.27
CA ARG A 408 24.26 -1.79 -9.27
C ARG A 408 24.71 -0.45 -9.86
N TRP A 409 23.96 0.62 -9.58
CA TRP A 409 24.33 1.97 -10.00
C TRP A 409 25.67 2.38 -9.38
N SER A 410 26.49 3.09 -10.16
CA SER A 410 27.73 3.67 -9.65
C SER A 410 27.43 4.80 -8.67
N THR A 411 28.33 5.02 -7.69
CA THR A 411 28.18 6.05 -6.66
C THR A 411 27.85 7.44 -7.23
N PRO A 412 28.47 7.93 -8.32
CA PRO A 412 28.11 9.23 -8.89
C PRO A 412 26.67 9.32 -9.38
N LYS A 413 26.11 8.23 -9.96
CA LYS A 413 24.71 8.21 -10.43
C LYS A 413 23.74 8.29 -9.26
N VAL A 414 24.02 7.57 -8.18
CA VAL A 414 23.20 7.58 -6.97
C VAL A 414 23.28 8.93 -6.28
N VAL A 415 24.47 9.52 -6.16
CA VAL A 415 24.65 10.87 -5.59
C VAL A 415 23.96 11.93 -6.43
N LEU A 416 24.00 11.84 -7.77
CA LEU A 416 23.27 12.76 -8.64
C LEU A 416 21.75 12.64 -8.44
N PHE A 417 21.22 11.42 -8.44
CA PHE A 417 19.79 11.17 -8.21
C PHE A 417 19.36 11.69 -6.83
N ALA A 418 20.05 11.26 -5.78
CA ALA A 418 19.73 11.65 -4.40
C ALA A 418 19.96 13.14 -4.15
N GLY A 419 20.95 13.75 -4.81
CA GLY A 419 21.22 15.19 -4.73
C GLY A 419 20.10 16.00 -5.38
N VAL A 420 19.71 15.69 -6.61
CA VAL A 420 18.66 16.45 -7.33
C VAL A 420 17.32 16.35 -6.62
N PHE A 421 16.83 15.13 -6.33
CA PHE A 421 15.51 14.95 -5.73
C PHE A 421 15.50 15.19 -4.23
N GLY A 422 16.54 14.71 -3.53
CA GLY A 422 16.65 14.88 -2.09
C GLY A 422 16.81 16.35 -1.68
N THR A 423 17.50 17.19 -2.46
CA THR A 423 17.56 18.64 -2.15
C THR A 423 16.20 19.31 -2.24
N VAL A 424 15.44 19.05 -3.33
CA VAL A 424 14.09 19.61 -3.51
C VAL A 424 13.16 19.15 -2.38
N GLU A 425 13.19 17.86 -2.06
CA GLU A 425 12.36 17.28 -1.00
C GLU A 425 12.77 17.74 0.39
N LEU A 426 14.07 17.93 0.66
CA LEU A 426 14.55 18.49 1.92
C LEU A 426 14.11 19.94 2.09
N LEU A 427 14.06 20.72 1.02
CA LEU A 427 13.51 22.08 1.06
C LEU A 427 12.02 22.05 1.40
N PHE A 428 11.23 21.17 0.76
CA PHE A 428 9.82 21.01 1.10
C PHE A 428 9.60 20.55 2.54
N PHE A 429 10.37 19.58 3.00
CA PHE A 429 10.30 19.10 4.38
C PHE A 429 10.65 20.20 5.37
N SER A 430 11.72 20.96 5.09
CA SER A 430 12.15 22.09 5.93
C SER A 430 11.08 23.19 5.99
N ALA A 431 10.42 23.49 4.87
CA ALA A 431 9.32 24.45 4.82
C ALA A 431 8.08 23.99 5.61
N ASN A 432 7.86 22.67 5.70
CA ASN A 432 6.70 22.10 6.39
C ASN A 432 6.95 21.81 7.87
N ILE A 433 8.20 21.60 8.32
CA ILE A 433 8.49 21.17 9.70
C ILE A 433 7.97 22.16 10.76
N ALA A 434 7.96 23.46 10.45
CA ALA A 434 7.40 24.49 11.34
C ALA A 434 5.89 24.28 11.59
N LYS A 435 5.16 23.74 10.61
CA LYS A 435 3.72 23.46 10.69
C LYS A 435 3.37 22.31 11.64
N VAL A 436 4.36 21.55 12.13
CA VAL A 436 4.14 20.54 13.18
C VAL A 436 3.49 21.17 14.42
N LEU A 437 3.85 22.42 14.74
CA LEU A 437 3.26 23.17 15.86
C LEU A 437 1.79 23.59 15.62
N HIS A 438 1.36 23.62 14.36
CA HIS A 438 0.05 24.10 13.92
C HIS A 438 -0.82 22.98 13.32
N GLY A 439 -0.68 21.76 13.85
CA GLY A 439 -1.52 20.61 13.50
C GLY A 439 -0.79 19.50 12.74
N GLY A 440 0.40 19.76 12.20
CA GLY A 440 1.20 18.76 11.47
C GLY A 440 1.69 17.57 12.32
N TRP A 441 1.57 17.67 13.65
CA TRP A 441 1.86 16.57 14.57
C TRP A 441 0.87 15.40 14.43
N LEU A 442 -0.34 15.63 13.92
CA LEU A 442 -1.39 14.61 13.93
C LEU A 442 -1.13 13.43 12.98
N PRO A 443 -0.87 13.62 11.67
CA PRO A 443 -0.49 12.50 10.81
C PRO A 443 0.82 11.84 11.24
N LEU A 444 1.77 12.59 11.80
CA LEU A 444 2.99 12.02 12.39
C LEU A 444 2.69 11.14 13.60
N LEU A 445 1.72 11.52 14.45
CA LEU A 445 1.30 10.70 15.59
C LEU A 445 0.66 9.39 15.10
N VAL A 446 -0.20 9.45 14.08
CA VAL A 446 -0.80 8.26 13.46
C VAL A 446 0.30 7.35 12.90
N ALA A 447 1.25 7.91 12.13
CA ALA A 447 2.37 7.16 11.58
C ALA A 447 3.26 6.54 12.67
N CYS A 448 3.60 7.30 13.73
CA CYS A 448 4.37 6.79 14.86
C CYS A 448 3.63 5.66 15.62
N THR A 449 2.31 5.77 15.76
CA THR A 449 1.47 4.74 16.39
C THR A 449 1.48 3.46 15.55
N LEU A 450 1.27 3.57 14.24
CA LEU A 450 1.31 2.43 13.33
C LEU A 450 2.69 1.80 13.23
N ALA A 451 3.76 2.61 13.16
CA ALA A 451 5.14 2.11 13.18
C ALA A 451 5.45 1.37 14.50
N THR A 452 4.91 1.84 15.62
CA THR A 452 5.02 1.15 16.93
C THR A 452 4.31 -0.19 16.92
N VAL A 453 3.10 -0.26 16.35
CA VAL A 453 2.36 -1.52 16.16
C VAL A 453 3.14 -2.47 15.27
N MET A 454 3.57 -2.03 14.08
CA MET A 454 4.31 -2.82 13.11
C MET A 454 5.62 -3.37 13.68
N THR A 455 6.43 -2.52 14.30
CA THR A 455 7.71 -2.94 14.91
C THR A 455 7.50 -3.86 16.10
N THR A 456 6.44 -3.68 16.89
CA THR A 456 6.08 -4.57 18.01
C THR A 456 5.63 -5.93 17.51
N TRP A 457 4.78 -5.97 16.49
CA TRP A 457 4.37 -7.22 15.85
C TRP A 457 5.57 -7.95 15.23
N GLY A 458 6.36 -7.27 14.39
CA GLY A 458 7.52 -7.85 13.72
C GLY A 458 8.52 -8.46 14.72
N ARG A 459 8.84 -7.72 15.80
CA ARG A 459 9.74 -8.24 16.84
C ARG A 459 9.13 -9.37 17.64
N GLY A 460 7.84 -9.31 17.97
CA GLY A 460 7.17 -10.36 18.72
C GLY A 460 7.07 -11.65 17.90
N ARG A 461 6.77 -11.54 16.61
CA ARG A 461 6.78 -12.65 15.65
C ARG A 461 8.16 -13.29 15.57
N GLU A 462 9.22 -12.50 15.40
CA GLU A 462 10.60 -13.02 15.40
C GLU A 462 10.92 -13.81 16.68
N LEU A 463 10.60 -13.25 17.86
CA LEU A 463 10.83 -13.92 19.14
C LEU A 463 10.02 -15.22 19.31
N VAL A 464 8.77 -15.24 18.85
CA VAL A 464 7.91 -16.42 18.88
C VAL A 464 8.41 -17.47 17.90
N THR A 465 8.75 -17.07 16.66
CA THR A 465 9.27 -17.97 15.62
C THR A 465 10.59 -18.62 16.05
N THR A 466 11.57 -17.85 16.51
CA THR A 466 12.85 -18.42 16.97
C THR A 466 12.68 -19.37 18.16
N ARG A 467 11.67 -19.14 19.01
CA ARG A 467 11.38 -20.06 20.13
C ARG A 467 10.61 -21.29 19.67
N ARG A 468 9.70 -21.12 18.73
CA ARG A 468 8.97 -22.19 18.06
C ARG A 468 9.94 -23.14 17.37
N GLU A 469 10.85 -22.64 16.54
CA GLU A 469 11.87 -23.44 15.86
C GLU A 469 12.73 -24.26 16.85
N LYS A 470 13.09 -23.68 18.01
CA LYS A 470 13.79 -24.40 19.07
C LYS A 470 13.00 -25.53 19.71
N LEU A 471 11.67 -25.43 19.75
CA LEU A 471 10.80 -26.49 20.27
C LEU A 471 10.52 -27.55 19.20
N GLU A 472 10.44 -27.14 17.93
CA GLU A 472 10.06 -28.01 16.81
C GLU A 472 11.15 -28.98 16.38
N MET A 473 12.44 -28.68 16.61
CA MET A 473 13.60 -29.49 16.19
C MET A 473 13.62 -29.89 14.69
N PRO A 474 14.76 -30.30 14.12
CA PRO A 474 14.79 -30.78 12.73
C PRO A 474 13.95 -32.04 12.56
N LEU A 475 13.15 -32.10 11.49
CA LEU A 475 12.24 -33.23 11.22
C LEU A 475 13.01 -34.54 11.08
N SER A 476 14.13 -34.54 10.36
CA SER A 476 14.97 -35.73 10.18
C SER A 476 15.48 -36.30 11.50
N THR A 477 16.01 -35.44 12.38
CA THR A 477 16.48 -35.86 13.72
C THR A 477 15.35 -36.46 14.55
N PHE A 478 14.15 -35.87 14.49
CA PHE A 478 13.00 -36.39 15.21
C PHE A 478 12.55 -37.75 14.67
N LEU A 479 12.48 -37.91 13.34
CA LEU A 479 12.09 -39.17 12.73
C LEU A 479 13.11 -40.29 13.00
N ASP A 480 14.41 -39.98 13.07
CA ASP A 480 15.46 -40.94 13.49
C ASP A 480 15.25 -41.41 14.94
N GLU A 481 14.90 -40.50 15.85
CA GLU A 481 14.57 -40.83 17.24
C GLU A 481 13.31 -41.70 17.33
N VAL A 482 12.31 -41.44 16.51
CA VAL A 482 11.07 -42.23 16.45
C VAL A 482 11.34 -43.63 15.90
N ALA A 483 12.09 -43.75 14.80
CA ALA A 483 12.41 -45.02 14.16
C ALA A 483 13.23 -45.96 15.06
N THR A 484 14.06 -45.41 15.94
CA THR A 484 14.89 -46.19 16.88
C THR A 484 14.23 -46.45 18.24
N SER A 485 13.07 -45.84 18.51
CA SER A 485 12.39 -45.94 19.79
C SER A 485 11.54 -47.20 19.90
N THR A 486 11.77 -47.99 20.94
CA THR A 486 10.95 -49.17 21.29
C THR A 486 9.73 -48.82 22.16
N LYS A 487 9.56 -47.54 22.52
CA LYS A 487 8.50 -47.08 23.44
C LYS A 487 7.26 -46.53 22.74
N ILE A 488 7.31 -46.35 21.42
CA ILE A 488 6.24 -45.76 20.63
C ILE A 488 5.35 -46.87 20.09
N LEU A 489 4.05 -46.78 20.38
CA LEU A 489 3.05 -47.71 19.88
C LEU A 489 2.48 -47.18 18.56
N ARG A 490 2.46 -48.01 17.50
CA ARG A 490 1.72 -47.69 16.28
C ARG A 490 0.25 -48.12 16.41
N VAL A 491 -0.68 -47.25 16.02
CA VAL A 491 -2.12 -47.51 16.02
C VAL A 491 -2.70 -47.40 14.61
N PRO A 492 -3.76 -48.17 14.29
CA PRO A 492 -4.41 -48.08 12.98
C PRO A 492 -4.95 -46.68 12.67
N GLY A 493 -4.87 -46.31 11.38
CA GLY A 493 -5.46 -45.09 10.83
C GLY A 493 -4.42 -44.10 10.29
N THR A 494 -4.92 -42.97 9.77
CA THR A 494 -4.09 -41.91 9.19
C THR A 494 -4.19 -40.61 10.00
N ALA A 495 -3.05 -40.02 10.33
CA ALA A 495 -2.97 -38.73 11.00
C ALA A 495 -2.32 -37.67 10.10
N VAL A 496 -3.05 -36.58 9.86
CA VAL A 496 -2.56 -35.43 9.09
C VAL A 496 -2.09 -34.34 10.05
N PHE A 497 -0.83 -33.94 9.96
CA PHE A 497 -0.26 -32.85 10.74
C PHE A 497 -0.02 -31.63 9.86
N LEU A 498 -0.73 -30.53 10.11
CA LEU A 498 -0.48 -29.30 9.36
C LEU A 498 0.74 -28.57 9.93
N HIS A 499 1.64 -28.16 9.05
CA HIS A 499 2.89 -27.52 9.42
C HIS A 499 3.38 -26.47 8.40
N PRO A 500 3.96 -25.33 8.82
CA PRO A 500 4.33 -24.25 7.89
C PRO A 500 5.51 -24.53 6.96
N ASN A 501 6.31 -25.58 7.23
CA ASN A 501 7.51 -25.91 6.47
C ASN A 501 7.72 -27.44 6.43
N ALA A 502 8.72 -27.90 5.68
CA ALA A 502 9.11 -29.31 5.60
C ALA A 502 10.35 -29.65 6.47
N GLU A 503 10.99 -28.64 7.07
CA GLU A 503 12.31 -28.78 7.71
C GLU A 503 12.22 -29.11 9.20
N THR A 504 11.18 -28.62 9.89
CA THR A 504 11.01 -28.77 11.34
C THR A 504 9.86 -29.72 11.68
N THR A 505 9.88 -30.31 12.87
CA THR A 505 8.83 -31.24 13.29
C THR A 505 7.55 -30.49 13.68
N PRO A 506 6.35 -30.92 13.25
CA PRO A 506 5.11 -30.38 13.76
C PRO A 506 5.03 -30.54 15.29
N LEU A 507 4.77 -29.45 16.03
CA LEU A 507 4.67 -29.49 17.49
C LEU A 507 3.62 -30.50 17.96
N ALA A 508 2.46 -30.54 17.29
CA ALA A 508 1.40 -31.49 17.62
C ALA A 508 1.87 -32.95 17.53
N LEU A 509 2.67 -33.31 16.52
CA LEU A 509 3.23 -34.66 16.37
C LEU A 509 4.18 -34.99 17.51
N ARG A 510 5.09 -34.06 17.82
CA ARG A 510 6.07 -34.21 18.90
C ARG A 510 5.40 -34.33 20.28
N GLU A 511 4.45 -33.45 20.58
CA GLU A 511 3.73 -33.46 21.87
C GLU A 511 2.87 -34.72 22.02
N ASN A 512 2.23 -35.18 20.93
CA ASN A 512 1.48 -36.43 20.91
C ASN A 512 2.38 -37.63 21.25
N LEU A 513 3.55 -37.71 20.61
CA LEU A 513 4.50 -38.79 20.87
C LEU A 513 5.12 -38.71 22.28
N GLN A 514 5.35 -37.50 22.78
CA GLN A 514 5.90 -37.29 24.12
C GLN A 514 4.90 -37.67 25.23
N HIS A 515 3.62 -37.39 25.06
CA HIS A 515 2.61 -37.58 26.11
C HIS A 515 1.83 -38.88 25.97
N ASN A 516 1.40 -39.21 24.75
CA ASN A 516 0.57 -40.38 24.49
C ASN A 516 1.40 -41.59 24.07
N HIS A 517 2.63 -41.38 23.60
CA HIS A 517 3.51 -42.43 23.06
C HIS A 517 2.88 -43.22 21.91
N VAL A 518 2.03 -42.56 21.11
CA VAL A 518 1.28 -43.16 20.00
C VAL A 518 1.63 -42.49 18.68
N LEU A 519 1.90 -43.29 17.65
CA LEU A 519 2.02 -42.88 16.25
C LEU A 519 0.91 -43.58 15.45
N HIS A 520 0.35 -42.94 14.44
CA HIS A 520 -0.58 -43.63 13.55
C HIS A 520 0.20 -44.47 12.53
N ASP A 521 -0.44 -45.46 11.92
CA ASP A 521 0.19 -46.28 10.87
C ASP A 521 0.62 -45.38 9.71
N GLU A 522 -0.26 -44.49 9.23
CA GLU A 522 0.07 -43.49 8.21
C GLU A 522 0.14 -42.07 8.80
N VAL A 523 1.24 -41.36 8.53
CA VAL A 523 1.44 -39.99 8.98
C VAL A 523 1.71 -39.09 7.79
N VAL A 524 0.87 -38.08 7.60
CA VAL A 524 1.00 -37.12 6.50
C VAL A 524 1.25 -35.72 7.05
N ILE A 525 2.41 -35.15 6.77
CA ILE A 525 2.74 -33.77 7.14
C ILE A 525 2.35 -32.87 5.97
N VAL A 526 1.40 -31.96 6.19
CA VAL A 526 0.89 -31.09 5.13
C VAL A 526 1.41 -29.68 5.29
N THR A 527 2.02 -29.15 4.23
CA THR A 527 2.40 -27.75 4.13
C THR A 527 1.60 -27.07 3.02
N THR A 528 1.06 -25.89 3.31
CA THR A 528 0.37 -25.07 2.30
C THR A 528 1.26 -23.93 1.81
N GLN A 529 1.29 -23.71 0.51
CA GLN A 529 1.97 -22.59 -0.12
C GLN A 529 0.98 -21.77 -0.97
N SER A 530 0.87 -20.47 -0.68
CA SER A 530 0.10 -19.56 -1.54
C SER A 530 0.99 -19.00 -2.65
N LEU A 531 0.53 -19.10 -3.89
CA LEU A 531 1.20 -18.59 -5.08
C LEU A 531 0.55 -17.29 -5.57
N ASN A 532 1.32 -16.44 -6.26
CA ASN A 532 0.82 -15.18 -6.84
C ASN A 532 0.19 -15.38 -8.23
N VAL A 533 -0.62 -16.42 -8.37
CA VAL A 533 -1.43 -16.72 -9.56
C VAL A 533 -2.89 -16.88 -9.12
N PRO A 534 -3.89 -16.54 -9.95
CA PRO A 534 -5.29 -16.59 -9.53
C PRO A 534 -5.72 -18.01 -9.18
N PHE A 535 -5.38 -18.97 -10.04
CA PHE A 535 -5.66 -20.39 -9.88
C PHE A 535 -4.40 -21.20 -10.20
N VAL A 536 -4.13 -22.20 -9.38
CA VAL A 536 -3.11 -23.23 -9.65
C VAL A 536 -3.82 -24.43 -10.29
N PRO A 537 -3.37 -24.91 -11.47
CA PRO A 537 -3.91 -26.13 -12.08
C PRO A 537 -3.73 -27.32 -11.15
N ASP A 538 -4.68 -28.26 -11.13
CA ASP A 538 -4.64 -29.41 -10.21
C ASP A 538 -3.35 -30.25 -10.38
N SER A 539 -2.81 -30.34 -11.60
CA SER A 539 -1.54 -31.04 -11.89
C SER A 539 -0.28 -30.43 -11.27
N GLU A 540 -0.32 -29.16 -10.85
CA GLU A 540 0.79 -28.48 -10.17
C GLU A 540 0.50 -28.21 -8.69
N ARG A 541 -0.69 -28.62 -8.24
CA ARG A 541 -1.28 -28.27 -6.95
C ARG A 541 -0.70 -29.08 -5.80
N VAL A 542 -0.27 -30.30 -6.09
CA VAL A 542 0.26 -31.24 -5.11
C VAL A 542 1.70 -31.59 -5.44
N VAL A 543 2.54 -31.68 -4.42
CA VAL A 543 3.83 -32.36 -4.50
C VAL A 543 3.92 -33.28 -3.29
N VAL A 544 4.10 -34.58 -3.53
CA VAL A 544 4.28 -35.59 -2.49
C VAL A 544 5.76 -35.94 -2.40
N ASP A 545 6.29 -35.96 -1.18
CA ASP A 545 7.64 -36.39 -0.85
C ASP A 545 7.53 -37.50 0.21
N ASP A 546 7.99 -38.70 -0.12
CA ASP A 546 7.91 -39.88 0.75
C ASP A 546 8.98 -39.89 1.86
N LEU A 547 9.85 -38.87 1.91
CA LEU A 547 10.96 -38.71 2.87
C LEU A 547 11.98 -39.88 2.87
N GLY A 548 11.80 -40.90 2.04
CA GLY A 548 12.70 -42.04 1.84
C GLY A 548 12.66 -43.14 2.92
N ASN A 549 13.56 -44.13 2.71
CA ASN A 549 13.50 -45.48 3.30
C ASN A 549 14.18 -45.68 4.68
N PRO A 550 14.17 -44.71 5.61
CA PRO A 550 14.15 -45.02 7.05
C PRO A 550 12.83 -44.60 7.75
N TYR A 551 11.92 -43.90 7.05
CA TYR A 551 10.73 -43.29 7.64
C TYR A 551 9.42 -43.85 7.05
N ASP A 552 9.41 -45.16 6.79
CA ASP A 552 8.28 -45.88 6.20
C ASP A 552 6.95 -45.45 6.86
N HIS A 553 5.96 -45.12 6.02
CA HIS A 553 4.65 -44.57 6.40
C HIS A 553 4.63 -43.13 6.95
N VAL A 554 5.64 -42.31 6.65
CA VAL A 554 5.62 -40.86 6.89
C VAL A 554 5.85 -40.11 5.59
N SER A 555 4.87 -39.33 5.14
CA SER A 555 4.97 -38.54 3.90
C SER A 555 4.81 -37.05 4.17
N HIS A 556 5.50 -36.23 3.38
CA HIS A 556 5.28 -34.79 3.30
C HIS A 556 4.48 -34.44 2.05
N VAL A 557 3.46 -33.60 2.21
CA VAL A 557 2.60 -33.15 1.10
C VAL A 557 2.59 -31.62 1.07
N LEU A 558 3.05 -31.07 -0.05
CA LEU A 558 2.97 -29.64 -0.35
C LEU A 558 1.72 -29.36 -1.19
N LEU A 559 0.80 -28.57 -0.64
CA LEU A 559 -0.40 -28.09 -1.33
C LEU A 559 -0.23 -26.64 -1.74
N ARG A 560 -0.36 -26.35 -3.03
CA ARG A 560 -0.25 -25.01 -3.61
C ARG A 560 -1.63 -24.44 -3.91
N TYR A 561 -1.85 -23.18 -3.56
CA TYR A 561 -3.12 -22.49 -3.83
C TYR A 561 -2.85 -21.14 -4.48
N GLY A 562 -3.66 -20.80 -5.49
CA GLY A 562 -3.71 -19.46 -6.06
C GLY A 562 -4.39 -18.47 -5.11
N PHE A 563 -4.24 -17.17 -5.37
CA PHE A 563 -4.81 -16.14 -4.51
C PHE A 563 -6.35 -16.05 -4.55
N SER A 564 -6.98 -16.65 -5.56
CA SER A 564 -8.44 -16.76 -5.70
C SER A 564 -8.98 -18.14 -5.30
N GLN A 565 -8.12 -19.04 -4.81
CA GLN A 565 -8.51 -20.36 -4.31
C GLN A 565 -8.52 -20.35 -2.78
N GLU A 566 -9.64 -20.74 -2.18
CA GLU A 566 -9.70 -20.98 -0.74
C GLU A 566 -8.93 -22.26 -0.40
N PRO A 567 -8.05 -22.23 0.62
CA PRO A 567 -7.35 -23.44 1.06
C PRO A 567 -8.30 -24.47 1.64
N ASP A 568 -8.35 -25.63 1.00
CA ASP A 568 -9.10 -26.80 1.46
C ASP A 568 -8.14 -27.99 1.48
N ILE A 569 -7.79 -28.42 2.70
CA ILE A 569 -6.83 -29.49 2.93
C ILE A 569 -7.42 -30.85 2.56
N PRO A 570 -8.62 -31.25 3.01
CA PRO A 570 -9.26 -32.48 2.54
C PRO A 570 -9.32 -32.60 1.01
N ALA A 571 -9.71 -31.53 0.31
CA ALA A 571 -9.77 -31.53 -1.15
C ALA A 571 -8.39 -31.65 -1.80
N GLY A 572 -7.37 -30.97 -1.24
CA GLY A 572 -5.99 -31.10 -1.72
C GLY A 572 -5.42 -32.50 -1.51
N LEU A 573 -5.74 -33.15 -0.38
CA LEU A 573 -5.33 -34.52 -0.10
C LEU A 573 -6.06 -35.55 -0.98
N ALA A 574 -7.28 -35.25 -1.44
CA ALA A 574 -7.97 -36.09 -2.43
C ALA A 574 -7.21 -36.13 -3.76
N ILE A 575 -6.65 -35.00 -4.19
CA ILE A 575 -5.78 -34.94 -5.38
C ILE A 575 -4.50 -35.74 -5.13
N ALA A 576 -3.89 -35.60 -3.95
CA ALA A 576 -2.69 -36.37 -3.59
C ALA A 576 -2.92 -37.89 -3.60
N ARG A 577 -4.10 -38.33 -3.13
CA ARG A 577 -4.52 -39.74 -3.18
C ARG A 577 -4.62 -40.24 -4.62
N ASP A 578 -5.21 -39.44 -5.49
CA ASP A 578 -5.37 -39.80 -6.91
C ASP A 578 -4.00 -39.83 -7.64
N GLU A 579 -2.97 -39.13 -7.11
CA GLU A 579 -1.56 -39.20 -7.55
C GLU A 579 -0.76 -40.34 -6.92
N GLY A 580 -1.37 -41.17 -6.06
CA GLY A 580 -0.77 -42.39 -5.51
C GLY A 580 -0.38 -42.34 -4.03
N LEU A 581 -0.76 -41.29 -3.28
CA LEU A 581 -0.62 -41.27 -1.82
C LEU A 581 -1.63 -42.24 -1.17
N ASP A 582 -1.17 -43.16 -0.33
CA ASP A 582 -2.04 -44.07 0.41
C ASP A 582 -2.67 -43.36 1.62
N ILE A 583 -3.86 -42.79 1.43
CA ILE A 583 -4.60 -42.07 2.47
C ILE A 583 -6.10 -42.37 2.44
N ASP A 584 -6.65 -42.72 3.60
CA ASP A 584 -8.09 -42.80 3.83
C ASP A 584 -8.63 -41.47 4.38
N LEU A 585 -9.22 -40.65 3.50
CA LEU A 585 -9.81 -39.36 3.87
C LEU A 585 -11.00 -39.46 4.83
N GLU A 586 -11.72 -40.59 4.83
CA GLU A 586 -12.89 -40.76 5.71
C GLU A 586 -12.47 -41.13 7.14
N GLY A 587 -11.38 -41.89 7.31
CA GLY A 587 -10.80 -42.24 8.61
C GLY A 587 -9.77 -41.25 9.16
N THR A 588 -9.35 -40.25 8.37
CA THR A 588 -8.26 -39.34 8.74
C THR A 588 -8.60 -38.40 9.90
N THR A 589 -7.67 -38.29 10.85
CA THR A 589 -7.70 -37.29 11.93
C THR A 589 -6.69 -36.17 11.66
N TYR A 590 -7.12 -34.91 11.78
CA TYR A 590 -6.30 -33.74 11.54
C TYR A 590 -5.75 -33.17 12.84
N PHE A 591 -4.44 -32.96 12.91
CA PHE A 591 -3.75 -32.40 14.06
C PHE A 591 -3.20 -31.02 13.74
N LEU A 592 -3.62 -30.04 14.54
CA LEU A 592 -3.16 -28.66 14.47
C LEU A 592 -2.25 -28.32 15.64
N SER A 593 -1.08 -27.77 15.32
CA SER A 593 -0.18 -27.18 16.30
C SER A 593 -0.69 -25.80 16.72
N ARG A 594 -1.12 -25.64 17.97
CA ARG A 594 -1.49 -24.31 18.53
C ARG A 594 -0.41 -23.81 19.48
N ILE A 595 0.04 -22.58 19.26
CA ILE A 595 0.98 -21.94 20.18
C ILE A 595 0.21 -20.89 20.98
N THR A 596 0.11 -21.11 22.29
CA THR A 596 -0.43 -20.10 23.20
C THR A 596 0.72 -19.27 23.74
N VAL A 597 0.67 -17.96 23.49
CA VAL A 597 1.73 -17.03 23.87
C VAL A 597 1.39 -16.42 25.23
N HIS A 598 2.26 -16.62 26.23
CA HIS A 598 2.11 -16.05 27.55
C HIS A 598 3.18 -14.99 27.84
N GLN A 599 2.81 -13.93 28.56
CA GLN A 599 3.78 -12.96 29.05
C GLN A 599 4.76 -13.62 30.02
N SER A 600 6.05 -13.36 29.86
CA SER A 600 7.08 -13.76 30.83
C SER A 600 8.05 -12.62 31.16
N GLN A 601 8.85 -12.79 32.21
CA GLN A 601 9.92 -11.85 32.56
C GLN A 601 11.19 -12.01 31.71
N ARG A 602 11.19 -12.91 30.71
CA ARG A 602 12.39 -13.13 29.87
C ARG A 602 12.78 -11.87 29.09
N PRO A 603 14.08 -11.61 28.91
CA PRO A 603 14.55 -10.50 28.08
C PRO A 603 14.17 -10.73 26.61
N GLY A 604 14.05 -9.63 25.85
CA GLY A 604 13.80 -9.67 24.40
C GLY A 604 12.84 -8.61 23.89
N MET A 605 11.92 -8.14 24.74
CA MET A 605 10.95 -7.07 24.44
C MET A 605 10.47 -6.40 25.74
N HIS A 606 10.21 -5.09 25.71
CA HIS A 606 9.70 -4.35 26.87
C HIS A 606 8.28 -4.84 27.28
N PRO A 607 7.93 -4.90 28.59
CA PRO A 607 6.65 -5.45 29.06
C PRO A 607 5.38 -4.91 28.40
N TRP A 608 5.28 -3.58 28.17
CA TRP A 608 4.10 -3.00 27.51
C TRP A 608 3.98 -3.44 26.04
N ARG A 609 5.10 -3.60 25.32
CA ARG A 609 5.12 -4.13 23.95
C ARG A 609 4.70 -5.60 23.91
N LYS A 610 5.06 -6.39 24.92
CA LYS A 610 4.56 -7.78 25.06
C LYS A 610 3.04 -7.82 25.22
N ARG A 611 2.46 -6.94 26.05
CA ARG A 611 1.00 -6.82 26.21
C ARG A 611 0.32 -6.44 24.90
N LEU A 612 0.87 -5.45 24.19
CA LEU A 612 0.37 -5.05 22.87
C LEU A 612 0.44 -6.22 21.86
N PHE A 613 1.56 -6.94 21.80
CA PHE A 613 1.71 -8.12 20.94
C PHE A 613 0.68 -9.20 21.26
N ILE A 614 0.46 -9.51 22.54
CA ILE A 614 -0.52 -10.52 22.97
C ILE A 614 -1.94 -10.08 22.61
N ALA A 615 -2.28 -8.81 22.81
CA ALA A 615 -3.59 -8.26 22.43
C ALA A 615 -3.82 -8.34 20.92
N LEU A 616 -2.81 -8.01 20.11
CA LEU A 616 -2.86 -8.14 18.65
C LEU A 616 -2.98 -9.60 18.22
N ALA A 617 -2.26 -10.52 18.86
CA ALA A 617 -2.27 -11.94 18.54
C ALA A 617 -3.62 -12.60 18.89
N HIS A 618 -4.31 -12.11 19.92
CA HIS A 618 -5.65 -12.58 20.28
C HIS A 618 -6.72 -12.14 19.27
N ASN A 619 -6.51 -11.00 18.60
CA ASN A 619 -7.39 -10.47 17.56
C ASN A 619 -7.01 -10.96 16.14
N ALA A 620 -5.97 -11.79 16.00
CA ALA A 620 -5.60 -12.37 14.71
C ALA A 620 -6.56 -13.53 14.35
N ALA A 621 -6.80 -13.73 13.05
CA ALA A 621 -7.72 -14.76 12.57
C ALA A 621 -7.33 -16.17 13.05
N ASP A 622 -8.32 -16.99 13.42
CA ASP A 622 -8.12 -18.36 13.87
C ASP A 622 -7.65 -19.25 12.68
N PRO A 623 -6.52 -19.97 12.79
CA PRO A 623 -6.04 -20.84 11.72
C PRO A 623 -7.01 -21.97 11.33
N THR A 624 -7.91 -22.36 12.24
CA THR A 624 -8.81 -23.52 12.06
C THR A 624 -9.86 -23.25 10.99
N ASP A 625 -10.38 -22.01 10.92
CA ASP A 625 -11.37 -21.59 9.92
C ASP A 625 -10.75 -21.39 8.52
N TYR A 626 -9.43 -21.22 8.44
CA TYR A 626 -8.74 -20.89 7.18
C TYR A 626 -8.49 -22.10 6.27
N PHE A 627 -8.42 -23.31 6.83
CA PHE A 627 -8.02 -24.53 6.11
C PHE A 627 -9.20 -25.47 5.79
N ASN A 628 -10.44 -25.03 6.04
CA ASN A 628 -11.68 -25.80 5.84
C ASN A 628 -11.63 -27.22 6.44
N LEU A 629 -11.05 -27.35 7.64
CA LEU A 629 -10.91 -28.65 8.30
C LEU A 629 -12.24 -29.13 8.91
N PRO A 630 -12.54 -30.44 8.89
CA PRO A 630 -13.75 -30.97 9.52
C PRO A 630 -13.70 -30.82 11.05
N LEU A 631 -14.64 -30.05 11.62
CA LEU A 631 -14.67 -29.76 13.07
C LEU A 631 -14.70 -31.03 13.94
N GLY A 632 -15.41 -32.07 13.50
CA GLY A 632 -15.54 -33.33 14.24
C GLY A 632 -14.31 -34.25 14.18
N ARG A 633 -13.30 -33.93 13.36
CA ARG A 633 -12.08 -34.74 13.14
C ARG A 633 -10.79 -33.95 13.31
N THR A 634 -10.87 -32.76 13.89
CA THR A 634 -9.73 -31.86 14.09
C THR A 634 -9.36 -31.80 15.57
N ILE A 635 -8.14 -32.22 15.89
CA ILE A 635 -7.56 -32.16 17.21
C ILE A 635 -6.54 -31.02 17.25
N THR A 636 -6.71 -30.12 18.21
CA THR A 636 -5.72 -29.07 18.44
C THR A 636 -4.82 -29.46 19.61
N MET A 637 -3.52 -29.63 19.33
CA MET A 637 -2.51 -29.88 20.36
C MET A 637 -1.67 -28.64 20.58
N GLY A 638 -1.67 -28.17 21.83
CA GLY A 638 -1.08 -26.90 22.20
C GLY A 638 0.27 -27.03 22.87
N ALA A 639 1.22 -26.15 22.52
CA ALA A 639 2.44 -25.91 23.30
C ALA A 639 2.45 -24.45 23.80
N GLN A 640 2.99 -24.22 25.00
CA GLN A 640 3.08 -22.87 25.58
C GLN A 640 4.43 -22.22 25.24
N VAL A 641 4.38 -21.03 24.63
CA VAL A 641 5.58 -20.21 24.40
C VAL A 641 5.57 -18.99 25.32
N LYS A 642 6.59 -18.90 26.17
CA LYS A 642 6.78 -17.78 27.11
C LYS A 642 7.58 -16.67 26.46
N LEU A 643 6.94 -15.50 26.29
CA LEU A 643 7.44 -14.32 25.57
C LEU A 643 8.55 -13.57 26.30
#